data_AF-A0A956AT05-F1
#
_entry.id   AF-A0A956AT05-F1
#
_cell.length_a   1.000
_cell.length_b   1.000
_cell.length_c   1.000
_cell.angle_alpha   90.00
_cell.angle_beta   90.00
_cell.angle_gamma   90.00
#
_symmetry.space_group_name_H-M   'P 1'
#
loop_
_entity.id
_entity.type
_entity.pdbx_description
1 polymer ?
#
loop_
_entity_poly.entity_id
_entity_poly.type
_entity_poly.pdbx_seq_one_letter_code
_entity_poly.pdbx_strand_id
1 'polypeptide(L)'
;CSVAPGHGRRGLPWGAVALLALFALLLRRGQRRAAGASAAGLVATGALVAGATALAPAISHAQDVQLYQPAPGVEGYFGVEGARTLGENVLVPALHLHVANAPLVTRDRYSEELIEKQDYVEYLATMDVQLAYGLLDGLDLVLDVPLHDTQGTLIESAGNDGAHLGDIRVGARAALLKIKPGQQFGVTLSVPVSLPTGSDEGFVGEGGAAVSPSLIAEWVGGRLRAGAQIGARFRTEDHTLSTLDLSHELAWGAGIGAHLFDNLEGLIEVAGRSPLTDVNPLSAGSPVEGRAGLRYVDDSGFAISAGAGTGFAEDYGAPRWRAFVGLAYVGDPCGGDSDGDGIGDACDRCPEVADADQIDSDGDGVGDACDVCPWAEEECPCPIPTPTDLDADGIDDGDDNCPGLGNPDQADADQDGRGDRCDFCPNTFDDAEHGCPLSIPAVKRRQVPQSQLIEVTGVVTGIVTDPGTAAGSFFLEAAADAGFDPLAGHVGLYVYMGNRRVGIDPPAVGQRVTVAARFNIYFGQTQLHQVARLDVADPEELPPPLALTVQEVLDGGPVYEGQRVCVARVQVTDIAPPPGAGDGNAGPTNEFVVAHGPDEDGVRVDDFLYREDPLPALDDRFVRVCGVLRLANENYKIEPRDRTDLDRGPPVVIAIEPPLSFLRAGDEGVPQGFDGEPLTVVLSAIAEMPVAVQVESGDPAALLTTGAVVVPVGERRATLTLEGVLPAEAVAVRAWTAEQEAPIEATVRVVGPEDVPTTLRFDPAELELAMLEQRDVLLRLDLPAPPDQVATVHVEPAGIVSVPAEVEFDPNAMFARFTVEALAAGDAVITADLGDLHAEATVTVSAVPIDPIISEVNYDMTGVEDHEYVEIQNPGNAPIPLAGLTLGMVNGSNGQRYRTFDLNNAGAALPGGAFLVVGDPAVRDLLPPGALFLAIASANDNHDFQNGDPDGVEITRNGEILDSVVYARGEIASLPDAVVIPDDPNDATTRAPSRCVAADGTVSWRLVDGTPGAPNACQ
;
A
#
# COMPACT_ATOMS: atom_id res chain seq x y z
N CYS A 1 57.91 28.56 -42.66
CA CYS A 1 59.12 29.42 -42.56
C CYS A 1 59.52 29.53 -41.09
N SER A 2 60.82 29.52 -40.83
CA SER A 2 61.50 29.54 -39.54
C SER A 2 61.46 30.89 -38.80
N VAL A 3 61.70 30.83 -37.46
CA VAL A 3 62.25 31.85 -36.53
C VAL A 3 61.28 32.65 -35.62
N ALA A 4 61.10 32.12 -34.39
CA ALA A 4 61.46 32.70 -33.07
C ALA A 4 60.75 33.97 -32.48
N PRO A 5 60.99 34.39 -31.21
CA PRO A 5 60.02 34.28 -30.11
C PRO A 5 59.74 35.61 -29.35
N GLY A 6 58.71 35.63 -28.50
CA GLY A 6 58.45 36.74 -27.56
C GLY A 6 57.95 36.23 -26.21
N HIS A 7 58.82 36.29 -25.19
CA HIS A 7 58.55 35.85 -23.83
C HIS A 7 57.60 36.79 -23.08
N GLY A 8 56.62 36.19 -22.40
CA GLY A 8 55.99 36.70 -21.18
C GLY A 8 55.79 35.55 -20.19
N ARG A 9 56.88 35.08 -19.56
CA ARG A 9 56.79 34.10 -18.47
C ARG A 9 56.15 34.77 -17.24
N ARG A 10 54.92 34.39 -16.90
CA ARG A 10 54.44 34.37 -15.50
C ARG A 10 54.44 32.91 -15.05
N GLY A 11 55.16 32.64 -13.97
CA GLY A 11 55.39 31.29 -13.47
C GLY A 11 54.10 30.65 -12.95
N LEU A 12 54.03 29.32 -13.05
CA LEU A 12 53.07 28.49 -12.31
C LEU A 12 53.09 28.90 -10.82
N PRO A 13 51.93 29.01 -10.16
CA PRO A 13 51.90 29.25 -8.72
C PRO A 13 52.38 27.98 -8.01
N TRP A 14 53.38 28.13 -7.15
CA TRP A 14 54.00 27.06 -6.37
C TRP A 14 53.06 26.40 -5.34
N GLY A 15 51.79 26.82 -5.28
CA GLY A 15 50.76 26.28 -4.37
C GLY A 15 50.29 24.87 -4.71
N ALA A 16 50.13 24.54 -6.00
CA ALA A 16 49.69 23.20 -6.44
C ALA A 16 50.74 22.11 -6.13
N VAL A 17 52.03 22.45 -6.21
CA VAL A 17 53.14 21.53 -5.87
C VAL A 17 53.26 21.34 -4.35
N ALA A 18 52.91 22.35 -3.55
CA ALA A 18 52.94 22.27 -2.09
C ALA A 18 51.84 21.36 -1.51
N LEU A 19 50.64 21.36 -2.12
CA LEU A 19 49.52 20.49 -1.73
C LEU A 19 49.74 19.01 -2.13
N LEU A 20 50.27 18.76 -3.34
CA LEU A 20 50.72 17.43 -3.77
C LEU A 20 51.84 16.87 -2.87
N ALA A 21 52.74 17.74 -2.38
CA ALA A 21 53.79 17.34 -1.44
C ALA A 21 53.26 17.05 -0.03
N LEU A 22 52.22 17.77 0.43
CA LEU A 22 51.57 17.52 1.72
C LEU A 22 50.81 16.19 1.72
N PHE A 23 50.14 15.88 0.60
CA PHE A 23 49.46 14.60 0.35
C PHE A 23 50.46 13.42 0.30
N ALA A 24 51.60 13.60 -0.37
CA ALA A 24 52.70 12.62 -0.39
C ALA A 24 53.38 12.43 1.00
N LEU A 25 53.35 13.44 1.87
CA LEU A 25 53.87 13.37 3.25
C LEU A 25 52.94 12.60 4.19
N LEU A 26 51.62 12.66 3.96
CA LEU A 26 50.62 11.87 4.69
C LEU A 26 50.70 10.39 4.28
N LEU A 27 50.90 10.08 2.99
CA LEU A 27 51.13 8.72 2.47
C LEU A 27 52.38 8.03 3.07
N ARG A 28 53.41 8.79 3.46
CA ARG A 28 54.65 8.23 4.05
C ARG A 28 54.58 7.96 5.56
N ARG A 29 53.60 8.50 6.29
CA ARG A 29 53.50 8.35 7.75
C ARG A 29 52.67 7.14 8.20
N GLY A 30 51.85 6.55 7.33
CA GLY A 30 51.07 5.34 7.63
C GLY A 30 51.88 4.06 7.85
N GLN A 31 53.16 4.02 7.46
CA GLN A 31 53.97 2.80 7.54
C GLN A 31 54.70 2.55 8.88
N ARG A 32 54.54 3.38 9.93
CA ARG A 32 55.21 3.13 11.21
C ARG A 32 54.35 3.43 12.45
N ARG A 33 53.96 2.32 13.10
CA ARG A 33 53.48 2.12 14.48
C ARG A 33 51.98 2.23 14.73
N ALA A 34 51.36 1.07 14.84
CA ALA A 34 50.26 0.79 15.76
C ALA A 34 50.75 0.92 17.22
N ALA A 35 50.04 1.72 18.02
CA ALA A 35 49.77 1.52 19.45
C ALA A 35 49.14 2.80 20.05
N GLY A 36 47.84 2.71 20.37
CA GLY A 36 47.17 3.50 21.40
C GLY A 36 46.94 4.99 21.15
N ALA A 37 45.71 5.37 20.79
CA ALA A 37 45.15 6.68 21.11
C ALA A 37 43.62 6.62 21.20
N SER A 38 43.11 6.60 22.42
CA SER A 38 41.72 6.89 22.76
C SER A 38 41.40 8.35 22.49
N ALA A 39 40.17 8.62 22.00
CA ALA A 39 39.39 9.85 22.16
C ALA A 39 40.17 11.19 22.27
N ALA A 40 40.57 11.77 21.13
CA ALA A 40 40.69 13.22 20.92
C ALA A 40 41.17 13.50 19.49
N GLY A 41 40.27 13.93 18.60
CA GLY A 41 40.64 14.22 17.21
C GLY A 41 39.58 14.92 16.38
N LEU A 42 38.65 15.66 17.01
CA LEU A 42 37.65 16.48 16.33
C LEU A 42 37.98 17.98 16.53
N VAL A 43 39.22 18.37 16.19
CA VAL A 43 39.66 19.77 16.12
C VAL A 43 40.72 19.90 15.03
N ALA A 44 40.30 19.88 13.75
CA ALA A 44 41.16 20.26 12.63
C ALA A 44 40.42 20.81 11.40
N THR A 45 39.17 21.26 11.53
CA THR A 45 38.43 22.01 10.49
C THR A 45 38.11 23.45 10.90
N GLY A 46 38.63 23.92 12.04
CA GLY A 46 38.36 25.26 12.59
C GLY A 46 39.43 26.33 12.36
N ALA A 47 40.44 26.12 11.50
CA ALA A 47 41.62 27.00 11.44
C ALA A 47 42.10 27.41 10.03
N LEU A 48 41.19 27.57 9.06
CA LEU A 48 41.54 28.12 7.73
C LEU A 48 40.73 29.34 7.28
N VAL A 49 39.89 29.92 8.14
CA VAL A 49 39.21 31.20 7.84
C VAL A 49 39.72 32.29 8.79
N ALA A 50 40.87 32.87 8.46
CA ALA A 50 41.32 34.10 9.09
C ALA A 50 42.27 34.87 8.16
N GLY A 51 41.70 35.78 7.36
CA GLY A 51 42.46 36.89 6.76
C GLY A 51 42.16 37.17 5.30
N ALA A 52 41.06 37.87 5.02
CA ALA A 52 40.97 38.72 3.85
C ALA A 52 40.20 39.99 4.24
N THR A 53 40.89 41.12 4.20
CA THR A 53 40.36 42.46 4.47
C THR A 53 39.54 42.97 3.29
N ALA A 54 38.38 43.56 3.59
CA ALA A 54 37.47 44.21 2.66
C ALA A 54 38.16 45.19 1.68
N LEU A 55 37.80 45.08 0.40
CA LEU A 55 37.92 46.12 -0.62
C LEU A 55 36.56 46.32 -1.29
N ALA A 56 36.32 47.55 -1.76
CA ALA A 56 35.05 48.10 -2.26
C ALA A 56 34.45 47.33 -3.47
N PRO A 57 33.14 47.46 -3.76
CA PRO A 57 32.46 46.61 -4.72
C PRO A 57 32.85 47.01 -6.15
N ALA A 58 33.58 46.11 -6.81
CA ALA A 58 33.50 45.99 -8.26
C ALA A 58 32.38 44.98 -8.55
N ILE A 59 31.59 45.21 -9.60
CA ILE A 59 30.62 44.22 -10.09
C ILE A 59 31.42 42.97 -10.47
N SER A 60 31.37 41.93 -9.64
CA SER A 60 32.07 40.67 -9.86
C SER A 60 31.23 39.76 -10.75
N HIS A 61 31.83 39.23 -11.82
CA HIS A 61 31.24 38.20 -12.69
C HIS A 61 31.58 36.77 -12.22
N ALA A 62 32.12 36.63 -11.00
CA ALA A 62 32.49 35.36 -10.41
C ALA A 62 31.26 34.60 -9.89
N GLN A 63 30.64 33.79 -10.75
CA GLN A 63 29.57 32.85 -10.36
C GLN A 63 29.76 31.51 -11.04
N ASP A 64 29.83 30.40 -10.29
CA ASP A 64 29.73 29.05 -10.88
C ASP A 64 28.28 28.79 -11.30
N VAL A 65 28.06 28.55 -12.59
CA VAL A 65 26.73 28.38 -13.20
C VAL A 65 26.39 26.90 -13.41
N GLN A 66 27.05 25.98 -12.71
CA GLN A 66 26.81 24.54 -12.87
C GLN A 66 26.03 23.93 -11.72
N LEU A 67 24.85 23.37 -12.07
CA LEU A 67 24.11 22.50 -11.16
C LEU A 67 24.72 21.10 -11.07
N TYR A 68 25.08 20.51 -12.22
CA TYR A 68 25.71 19.19 -12.28
C TYR A 68 27.17 19.25 -11.85
N GLN A 69 27.49 18.37 -10.91
CA GLN A 69 28.79 18.19 -10.33
C GLN A 69 28.98 16.69 -10.17
N PRO A 70 30.00 16.06 -10.76
CA PRO A 70 30.17 14.60 -10.67
C PRO A 70 30.25 14.15 -9.21
N ALA A 71 29.45 13.15 -8.85
CA ALA A 71 29.51 12.52 -7.55
C ALA A 71 30.90 11.90 -7.31
N PRO A 72 31.41 11.88 -6.07
CA PRO A 72 32.70 11.27 -5.79
C PRO A 72 32.72 9.75 -6.05
N GLY A 73 33.67 9.28 -6.84
CA GLY A 73 33.86 7.86 -7.13
C GLY A 73 32.76 7.27 -8.02
N VAL A 74 32.44 5.98 -7.84
CA VAL A 74 31.40 5.27 -8.63
C VAL A 74 30.13 4.97 -7.84
N GLU A 75 30.09 5.31 -6.57
CA GLU A 75 29.01 4.91 -5.68
C GLU A 75 27.75 5.76 -5.82
N GLY A 76 27.87 6.94 -6.45
CA GLY A 76 26.74 7.83 -6.76
C GLY A 76 25.97 7.45 -8.02
N TYR A 77 24.96 8.25 -8.35
CA TYR A 77 24.15 8.07 -9.55
C TYR A 77 24.83 8.71 -10.76
N PHE A 78 24.92 10.03 -10.83
CA PHE A 78 25.90 10.75 -11.66
C PHE A 78 26.37 12.01 -10.97
N GLY A 79 25.45 12.90 -10.62
CA GLY A 79 25.71 14.08 -9.80
C GLY A 79 25.12 13.99 -8.39
N VAL A 80 24.10 13.14 -8.19
CA VAL A 80 23.59 12.81 -6.87
C VAL A 80 24.51 11.79 -6.20
N GLU A 81 24.97 12.11 -4.99
CA GLU A 81 25.85 11.22 -4.22
C GLU A 81 25.09 9.99 -3.68
N GLY A 82 25.78 8.84 -3.59
CA GLY A 82 25.28 7.62 -2.93
C GLY A 82 25.77 7.53 -1.48
N ALA A 83 25.12 6.71 -0.63
CA ALA A 83 25.50 6.62 0.78
C ALA A 83 26.73 5.72 1.01
N ARG A 84 27.12 4.87 0.05
CA ARG A 84 28.32 4.05 0.16
C ARG A 84 29.61 4.89 0.14
N THR A 85 30.56 4.49 0.97
CA THR A 85 31.91 5.07 1.10
C THR A 85 32.96 4.07 0.63
N LEU A 86 34.13 4.55 0.26
CA LEU A 86 35.26 3.71 -0.15
C LEU A 86 35.80 2.89 1.03
N GLY A 87 36.37 1.74 0.68
CA GLY A 87 37.13 0.91 1.63
C GLY A 87 38.43 1.58 2.08
N GLU A 88 39.00 1.09 3.20
CA GLU A 88 40.26 1.59 3.70
C GLU A 88 41.39 1.43 2.66
N ASN A 89 42.16 2.50 2.44
CA ASN A 89 43.27 2.58 1.49
C ASN A 89 42.89 2.42 0.00
N VAL A 90 41.62 2.53 -0.35
CA VAL A 90 41.17 2.51 -1.74
C VAL A 90 41.33 3.89 -2.36
N LEU A 91 41.93 3.98 -3.55
CA LEU A 91 42.07 5.21 -4.34
C LEU A 91 41.33 5.07 -5.67
N VAL A 92 40.37 5.95 -5.91
CA VAL A 92 39.59 5.99 -7.15
C VAL A 92 39.92 7.30 -7.90
N PRO A 93 40.81 7.26 -8.91
CA PRO A 93 40.95 8.36 -9.85
C PRO A 93 39.83 8.31 -10.89
N ALA A 94 39.26 9.48 -11.18
CA ALA A 94 38.20 9.62 -12.18
C ALA A 94 38.39 10.87 -13.06
N LEU A 95 37.92 10.76 -14.30
CA LEU A 95 37.88 11.81 -15.29
C LEU A 95 36.46 11.91 -15.85
N HIS A 96 35.83 13.07 -15.69
CA HIS A 96 34.50 13.33 -16.25
C HIS A 96 34.58 14.43 -17.30
N LEU A 97 33.86 14.24 -18.40
CA LEU A 97 33.71 15.22 -19.48
C LEU A 97 32.23 15.48 -19.68
N HIS A 98 31.83 16.74 -19.70
CA HIS A 98 30.43 17.10 -19.98
C HIS A 98 30.31 18.41 -20.73
N VAL A 99 29.26 18.50 -21.54
CA VAL A 99 28.91 19.69 -22.32
C VAL A 99 27.48 20.08 -21.98
N ALA A 100 27.29 21.34 -21.64
CA ALA A 100 26.00 21.95 -21.36
C ALA A 100 25.70 23.07 -22.36
N ASN A 101 24.48 23.10 -22.89
CA ASN A 101 23.99 24.18 -23.73
C ASN A 101 23.11 25.15 -22.94
N ALA A 102 23.39 26.44 -23.08
CA ALA A 102 22.71 27.53 -22.39
C ALA A 102 22.57 27.29 -20.86
N PRO A 103 23.65 27.00 -20.11
CA PRO A 103 23.57 26.79 -18.66
C PRO A 103 23.27 28.07 -17.87
N LEU A 104 23.40 29.24 -18.50
CA LEU A 104 23.09 30.54 -17.90
C LEU A 104 22.14 31.32 -18.80
N VAL A 105 20.85 31.24 -18.52
CA VAL A 105 19.80 32.05 -19.15
C VAL A 105 19.23 32.97 -18.09
N THR A 106 19.22 34.28 -18.33
CA THR A 106 18.49 35.22 -17.47
C THR A 106 17.36 35.88 -18.23
N ARG A 107 16.37 36.38 -17.50
CA ARG A 107 15.19 37.07 -18.05
C ARG A 107 15.31 38.55 -17.70
N ASP A 108 15.55 39.40 -18.70
CA ASP A 108 15.56 40.84 -18.48
C ASP A 108 14.16 41.44 -18.75
N ARG A 109 13.76 42.41 -17.92
CA ARG A 109 12.50 43.16 -18.09
C ARG A 109 12.81 44.52 -18.70
N TYR A 110 12.78 44.60 -20.03
CA TYR A 110 13.05 45.85 -20.73
C TYR A 110 11.80 46.78 -20.84
N SER A 111 10.58 46.25 -20.64
CA SER A 111 9.32 47.01 -20.46
C SER A 111 8.19 46.09 -19.98
N GLU A 112 7.04 46.63 -19.56
CA GLU A 112 5.88 45.86 -19.05
C GLU A 112 5.28 44.83 -20.05
N GLU A 113 5.72 44.80 -21.32
CA GLU A 113 5.16 43.92 -22.35
C GLU A 113 6.18 42.98 -23.06
N LEU A 114 7.48 43.03 -22.76
CA LEU A 114 8.47 42.09 -23.37
C LEU A 114 9.46 41.53 -22.33
N ILE A 115 9.46 40.20 -22.18
CA ILE A 115 10.53 39.43 -21.52
C ILE A 115 11.46 38.93 -22.63
N GLU A 116 12.68 39.47 -22.70
CA GLU A 116 13.71 38.95 -23.60
C GLU A 116 14.57 37.95 -22.82
N LYS A 117 14.67 36.71 -23.33
CA LYS A 117 15.58 35.69 -22.79
C LYS A 117 16.96 35.91 -23.41
N GLN A 118 17.98 36.07 -22.58
CA GLN A 118 19.34 36.24 -23.05
C GLN A 118 20.21 35.09 -22.51
N ASP A 119 20.84 34.36 -23.43
CA ASP A 119 21.76 33.26 -23.15
C ASP A 119 23.15 33.89 -22.90
N TYR A 120 23.59 33.97 -21.64
CA TYR A 120 24.87 34.61 -21.29
C TYR A 120 26.08 33.71 -21.55
N VAL A 121 25.89 32.39 -21.48
CA VAL A 121 26.86 31.36 -21.85
C VAL A 121 26.15 30.41 -22.81
N GLU A 122 26.60 30.31 -24.06
CA GLU A 122 25.94 29.48 -25.07
C GLU A 122 26.32 28.01 -24.94
N TYR A 123 27.62 27.73 -24.77
CA TYR A 123 28.13 26.39 -24.51
C TYR A 123 29.19 26.42 -23.40
N LEU A 124 29.11 25.43 -22.51
CA LEU A 124 30.08 25.17 -21.46
C LEU A 124 30.51 23.72 -21.53
N ALA A 125 31.76 23.48 -21.92
CA ALA A 125 32.39 22.18 -21.79
C ALA A 125 33.18 22.14 -20.48
N THR A 126 33.15 21.03 -19.76
CA THR A 126 33.89 20.87 -18.51
C THR A 126 34.58 19.52 -18.46
N MET A 127 35.81 19.54 -17.96
CA MET A 127 36.60 18.37 -17.60
C MET A 127 36.88 18.39 -16.10
N ASP A 128 36.30 17.47 -15.36
CA ASP A 128 36.55 17.27 -13.94
C ASP A 128 37.61 16.18 -13.76
N VAL A 129 38.71 16.53 -13.10
CA VAL A 129 39.72 15.57 -12.65
C VAL A 129 39.52 15.32 -11.17
N GLN A 130 39.08 14.11 -10.82
CA GLN A 130 38.68 13.75 -9.47
C GLN A 130 39.56 12.65 -8.88
N LEU A 131 39.84 12.76 -7.58
CA LEU A 131 40.52 11.76 -6.77
C LEU A 131 39.72 11.54 -5.49
N ALA A 132 39.19 10.34 -5.30
CA ALA A 132 38.57 9.91 -4.05
C ALA A 132 39.45 8.87 -3.35
N TYR A 133 39.70 9.04 -2.06
CA TYR A 133 40.56 8.17 -1.26
C TYR A 133 39.89 7.76 0.05
N GLY A 134 39.66 6.46 0.25
CA GLY A 134 39.16 5.91 1.50
C GLY A 134 40.28 5.91 2.55
N LEU A 135 40.20 6.83 3.52
CA LEU A 135 41.21 6.99 4.57
C LEU A 135 41.06 5.90 5.64
N LEU A 136 39.82 5.59 5.99
CA LEU A 136 39.41 4.52 6.90
C LEU A 136 38.15 3.91 6.31
N ASP A 137 37.83 2.68 6.68
CA ASP A 137 36.52 2.12 6.36
C ASP A 137 35.42 3.05 6.89
N GLY A 138 34.62 3.65 6.00
CA GLY A 138 33.57 4.62 6.33
C GLY A 138 33.96 6.10 6.26
N LEU A 139 35.19 6.43 5.86
CA LEU A 139 35.67 7.82 5.78
C LEU A 139 36.51 8.05 4.52
N ASP A 140 35.98 8.88 3.61
CA ASP A 140 36.62 9.20 2.34
C ASP A 140 37.06 10.67 2.29
N LEU A 141 38.17 10.92 1.62
CA LEU A 141 38.63 12.25 1.24
C LEU A 141 38.50 12.42 -0.28
N VAL A 142 37.95 13.55 -0.71
CA VAL A 142 37.69 13.83 -2.13
C VAL A 142 38.42 15.11 -2.53
N LEU A 143 39.10 15.08 -3.67
CA LEU A 143 39.64 16.24 -4.37
C LEU A 143 39.06 16.25 -5.78
N ASP A 144 38.51 17.39 -6.19
CA ASP A 144 37.98 17.59 -7.52
C ASP A 144 38.50 18.91 -8.11
N VAL A 145 39.00 18.83 -9.34
CA VAL A 145 39.63 19.94 -10.06
C VAL A 145 38.90 20.14 -11.39
N PRO A 146 37.98 21.12 -11.46
CA PRO A 146 37.21 21.36 -12.67
C PRO A 146 37.95 22.32 -13.61
N LEU A 147 37.97 21.97 -14.90
CA LEU A 147 38.49 22.78 -16.00
C LEU A 147 37.36 23.04 -16.99
N HIS A 148 37.03 24.31 -17.20
CA HIS A 148 35.90 24.74 -18.01
C HIS A 148 36.39 25.33 -19.33
N ASP A 149 35.63 25.18 -20.41
CA ASP A 149 35.80 25.89 -21.68
C ASP A 149 34.47 26.52 -22.06
N THR A 150 34.43 27.85 -22.04
CA THR A 150 33.22 28.65 -22.32
C THR A 150 33.24 29.17 -23.75
N GLN A 151 32.09 29.13 -24.43
CA GLN A 151 31.93 29.70 -25.77
C GLN A 151 30.65 30.53 -25.88
N GLY A 152 30.72 31.67 -26.59
CA GLY A 152 29.55 32.47 -26.96
C GLY A 152 29.09 33.45 -25.86
N THR A 153 30.02 34.00 -25.08
CA THR A 153 29.69 34.92 -23.97
C THR A 153 29.27 36.32 -24.47
N LEU A 154 28.09 36.81 -24.09
CA LEU A 154 27.50 38.06 -24.62
C LEU A 154 27.91 39.37 -23.91
N ILE A 155 28.78 39.34 -22.89
CA ILE A 155 29.21 40.55 -22.17
C ILE A 155 30.56 41.05 -22.75
N GLU A 156 30.59 42.23 -23.38
CA GLU A 156 31.80 42.85 -23.99
C GLU A 156 32.98 43.05 -23.00
N SER A 157 32.76 42.98 -21.68
CA SER A 157 33.81 43.04 -20.65
C SER A 157 34.24 41.69 -20.05
N ALA A 158 33.51 40.60 -20.32
CA ALA A 158 33.84 39.23 -19.90
C ALA A 158 34.32 38.36 -21.09
N GLY A 159 34.73 39.02 -22.18
CA GLY A 159 35.23 38.34 -23.37
C GLY A 159 36.51 37.57 -23.07
N ASN A 160 36.39 36.27 -22.90
CA ASN A 160 37.40 35.29 -23.29
C ASN A 160 36.72 33.91 -23.43
N ASP A 161 36.26 33.61 -24.65
CA ASP A 161 36.10 32.21 -25.06
C ASP A 161 37.42 31.48 -24.77
N GLY A 162 37.36 30.33 -24.10
CA GLY A 162 38.55 29.55 -23.79
C GLY A 162 38.52 28.83 -22.46
N ALA A 163 39.64 28.18 -22.16
CA ALA A 163 39.79 27.30 -21.01
C ALA A 163 40.10 28.07 -19.71
N HIS A 164 39.30 27.84 -18.69
CA HIS A 164 39.41 28.42 -17.35
C HIS A 164 39.50 27.32 -16.29
N LEU A 165 40.26 27.58 -15.23
CA LEU A 165 40.16 26.75 -14.01
C LEU A 165 38.90 27.17 -13.26
N GLY A 166 38.16 26.22 -12.71
CA GLY A 166 37.04 26.49 -11.81
C GLY A 166 37.45 26.45 -10.33
N ASP A 167 36.46 26.47 -9.46
CA ASP A 167 36.69 26.32 -8.02
C ASP A 167 37.05 24.88 -7.65
N ILE A 168 38.27 24.68 -7.15
CA ILE A 168 38.74 23.39 -6.67
C ILE A 168 37.91 22.99 -5.45
N ARG A 169 37.43 21.74 -5.43
CA ARG A 169 36.61 21.21 -4.35
C ARG A 169 37.39 20.19 -3.54
N VAL A 170 37.34 20.33 -2.23
CA VAL A 170 37.90 19.36 -1.28
C VAL A 170 36.82 18.96 -0.31
N GLY A 171 36.57 17.67 -0.14
CA GLY A 171 35.50 17.16 0.71
C GLY A 171 35.92 16.00 1.58
N ALA A 172 35.16 15.80 2.65
CA ALA A 172 35.20 14.59 3.46
C ALA A 172 33.80 13.97 3.50
N ARG A 173 33.73 12.64 3.39
CA ARG A 173 32.50 11.85 3.45
C ARG A 173 32.61 10.86 4.60
N ALA A 174 31.64 10.83 5.49
CA ALA A 174 31.62 9.94 6.64
C ALA A 174 30.30 9.17 6.72
N ALA A 175 30.39 7.84 6.67
CA ALA A 175 29.24 6.97 6.86
C ALA A 175 28.76 7.08 8.31
N LEU A 176 27.53 7.57 8.49
CA LEU A 176 26.83 7.59 9.78
C LEU A 176 26.17 6.23 10.05
N LEU A 177 25.66 5.60 8.98
CA LEU A 177 25.16 4.24 8.96
C LEU A 177 25.67 3.57 7.69
N LYS A 178 26.49 2.53 7.84
CA LYS A 178 27.04 1.77 6.71
C LYS A 178 26.05 0.74 6.23
N ILE A 179 26.00 0.55 4.92
CA ILE A 179 25.34 -0.60 4.31
C ILE A 179 26.28 -1.79 4.45
N LYS A 180 25.97 -2.73 5.35
CA LYS A 180 26.69 -4.00 5.53
C LYS A 180 26.01 -5.13 4.74
N PRO A 181 26.70 -6.27 4.49
CA PRO A 181 26.05 -7.45 3.93
C PRO A 181 24.77 -7.80 4.71
N GLY A 182 23.64 -7.93 4.00
CA GLY A 182 22.32 -8.19 4.58
C GLY A 182 21.54 -6.96 5.09
N GLN A 183 22.14 -5.76 5.09
CA GLN A 183 21.47 -4.50 5.40
C GLN A 183 21.09 -3.77 4.12
N GLN A 184 19.92 -3.14 4.11
CA GLN A 184 19.37 -2.49 2.93
C GLN A 184 19.48 -0.96 2.96
N PHE A 185 19.92 -0.35 4.06
CA PHE A 185 19.85 1.10 4.25
C PHE A 185 21.16 1.69 4.76
N GLY A 186 21.54 2.86 4.23
CA GLY A 186 22.75 3.57 4.60
C GLY A 186 22.55 5.08 4.67
N VAL A 187 23.33 5.74 5.51
CA VAL A 187 23.31 7.20 5.68
C VAL A 187 24.74 7.73 5.76
N THR A 188 25.04 8.75 4.96
CA THR A 188 26.37 9.38 4.88
C THR A 188 26.27 10.90 4.96
N LEU A 189 27.21 11.50 5.68
CA LEU A 189 27.42 12.94 5.74
C LEU A 189 28.57 13.32 4.80
N SER A 190 28.31 14.20 3.82
CA SER A 190 29.31 14.75 2.90
C SER A 190 29.49 16.25 3.16
N VAL A 191 30.73 16.72 3.31
CA VAL A 191 31.05 18.14 3.57
C VAL A 191 32.12 18.66 2.59
N PRO A 192 31.75 18.89 1.32
CA PRO A 192 32.59 19.55 0.34
C PRO A 192 32.79 21.04 0.64
N VAL A 193 34.01 21.50 0.38
CA VAL A 193 34.45 22.89 0.45
C VAL A 193 34.97 23.31 -0.92
N SER A 194 34.33 24.31 -1.53
CA SER A 194 34.80 24.98 -2.73
C SER A 194 35.80 26.07 -2.35
N LEU A 195 36.97 26.04 -2.98
CA LEU A 195 38.02 27.04 -2.83
C LEU A 195 37.89 28.07 -3.95
N PRO A 196 38.03 29.39 -3.68
CA PRO A 196 37.92 30.46 -4.67
C PRO A 196 39.16 30.47 -5.58
N THR A 197 39.25 29.50 -6.49
CA THR A 197 40.35 29.33 -7.43
C THR A 197 39.92 29.56 -8.87
N GLY A 198 38.61 29.61 -9.11
CA GLY A 198 38.02 29.87 -10.41
C GLY A 198 38.26 31.29 -10.89
N SER A 199 38.21 31.49 -12.21
CA SER A 199 38.35 32.83 -12.78
C SER A 199 37.05 33.63 -12.66
N ASP A 200 37.17 34.90 -12.27
CA ASP A 200 36.07 35.86 -12.24
C ASP A 200 35.61 36.29 -13.65
N GLU A 201 36.32 35.85 -14.69
CA GLU A 201 36.18 36.33 -16.07
C GLU A 201 35.31 35.41 -16.96
N GLY A 202 34.78 34.30 -16.44
CA GLY A 202 34.11 33.27 -17.26
C GLY A 202 32.88 32.55 -16.67
N PHE A 203 32.30 33.00 -15.55
CA PHE A 203 31.20 32.30 -14.86
C PHE A 203 31.54 30.85 -14.43
N VAL A 204 32.78 30.65 -13.95
CA VAL A 204 33.33 29.32 -13.64
C VAL A 204 33.83 29.18 -12.20
N GLY A 205 33.71 30.23 -11.39
CA GLY A 205 34.06 30.23 -9.97
C GLY A 205 33.20 31.22 -9.23
N GLU A 206 32.94 31.00 -7.95
CA GLU A 206 32.02 31.78 -7.12
C GLU A 206 32.65 33.02 -6.46
N GLY A 207 33.93 33.33 -6.72
CA GLY A 207 34.64 34.51 -6.18
C GLY A 207 34.97 34.44 -4.68
N GLY A 208 34.24 33.62 -3.91
CA GLY A 208 34.44 33.34 -2.49
C GLY A 208 34.51 31.84 -2.18
N ALA A 209 34.83 31.50 -0.93
CA ALA A 209 34.79 30.11 -0.49
C ALA A 209 33.34 29.69 -0.21
N ALA A 210 33.03 28.42 -0.44
CA ALA A 210 31.72 27.86 -0.12
C ALA A 210 31.84 26.51 0.58
N VAL A 211 30.92 26.21 1.50
CA VAL A 211 30.82 24.93 2.22
C VAL A 211 29.44 24.36 1.98
N SER A 212 29.36 23.10 1.53
CA SER A 212 28.08 22.48 1.16
C SER A 212 27.81 21.18 1.92
N PRO A 213 27.53 21.21 3.24
CA PRO A 213 27.15 20.00 3.97
C PRO A 213 25.89 19.37 3.38
N SER A 214 25.91 18.04 3.20
CA SER A 214 24.77 17.27 2.74
C SER A 214 24.65 15.93 3.50
N LEU A 215 23.40 15.54 3.74
CA LEU A 215 23.02 14.24 4.25
C LEU A 215 22.49 13.41 3.09
N ILE A 216 23.01 12.19 2.97
CA ILE A 216 22.71 11.28 1.89
C ILE A 216 22.14 10.01 2.51
N ALA A 217 20.97 9.59 2.05
CA ALA A 217 20.34 8.34 2.43
C ALA A 217 20.20 7.45 1.20
N GLU A 218 20.47 6.16 1.34
CA GLU A 218 20.37 5.21 0.24
C GLU A 218 19.74 3.91 0.73
N TRP A 219 18.83 3.39 -0.08
CA TRP A 219 18.26 2.06 0.05
C TRP A 219 18.76 1.16 -1.10
N VAL A 220 19.07 -0.10 -0.79
CA VAL A 220 19.54 -1.13 -1.72
C VAL A 220 18.74 -2.40 -1.50
N GLY A 221 18.13 -2.94 -2.55
CA GLY A 221 17.33 -4.17 -2.50
C GLY A 221 17.41 -4.96 -3.81
N GLY A 222 18.06 -6.11 -3.76
CA GLY A 222 18.26 -6.96 -4.94
C GLY A 222 19.03 -6.23 -6.04
N ARG A 223 18.43 -6.10 -7.22
CA ARG A 223 19.01 -5.39 -8.38
C ARG A 223 18.71 -3.89 -8.38
N LEU A 224 17.99 -3.36 -7.41
CA LEU A 224 17.56 -1.97 -7.38
C LEU A 224 18.23 -1.21 -6.23
N ARG A 225 18.50 0.08 -6.47
CA ARG A 225 18.88 1.03 -5.42
C ARG A 225 18.22 2.37 -5.63
N ALA A 226 17.90 3.06 -4.54
CA ALA A 226 17.30 4.38 -4.56
C ALA A 226 17.97 5.27 -3.50
N GLY A 227 18.25 6.51 -3.84
CA GLY A 227 19.04 7.41 -3.02
C GLY A 227 18.46 8.80 -3.04
N ALA A 228 18.57 9.48 -1.90
CA ALA A 228 18.16 10.86 -1.73
C ALA A 228 19.26 11.66 -1.04
N GLN A 229 19.46 12.88 -1.50
CA GLN A 229 20.44 13.82 -0.97
C GLN A 229 19.73 15.13 -0.62
N ILE A 230 20.03 15.67 0.56
CA ILE A 230 19.62 17.01 0.96
C ILE A 230 20.82 17.72 1.59
N GLY A 231 21.04 18.98 1.23
CA GLY A 231 22.17 19.75 1.71
C GLY A 231 21.92 21.25 1.65
N ALA A 232 22.83 22.02 2.22
CA ALA A 232 22.80 23.48 2.16
C ALA A 232 24.15 23.99 1.71
N ARG A 233 24.18 24.99 0.82
CA ARG A 233 25.39 25.65 0.34
C ARG A 233 25.51 27.02 0.99
N PHE A 234 26.56 27.19 1.80
CA PHE A 234 26.90 28.45 2.46
C PHE A 234 28.08 29.10 1.73
N ARG A 235 27.88 30.35 1.30
CA ARG A 235 28.88 31.16 0.57
C ARG A 235 29.39 32.29 1.46
N THR A 236 30.64 32.71 1.24
CA THR A 236 31.22 33.84 1.98
C THR A 236 30.86 35.22 1.42
N GLU A 237 30.48 35.29 0.15
CA GLU A 237 30.11 36.51 -0.54
C GLU A 237 28.75 36.31 -1.24
N ASP A 238 27.88 37.31 -1.15
CA ASP A 238 26.61 37.33 -1.88
C ASP A 238 26.83 38.01 -3.23
N HIS A 239 26.30 37.41 -4.31
CA HIS A 239 26.42 37.96 -5.65
C HIS A 239 25.05 38.14 -6.31
N THR A 240 24.83 39.30 -6.93
CA THR A 240 23.60 39.59 -7.68
C THR A 240 23.90 39.64 -9.18
N LEU A 241 23.23 38.81 -9.98
CA LEU A 241 23.28 38.88 -11.45
C LEU A 241 21.90 39.31 -11.99
N SER A 242 21.79 40.55 -12.47
CA SER A 242 20.52 41.13 -12.91
C SER A 242 19.43 41.10 -11.81
N THR A 243 18.43 40.22 -11.92
CA THR A 243 17.34 40.03 -10.94
C THR A 243 17.51 38.80 -10.05
N LEU A 244 18.59 38.02 -10.25
CA LEU A 244 18.88 36.79 -9.53
C LEU A 244 19.77 37.09 -8.31
N ASP A 245 19.30 36.73 -7.12
CA ASP A 245 20.01 36.84 -5.86
C ASP A 245 20.63 35.48 -5.49
N LEU A 246 21.94 35.34 -5.67
CA LEU A 246 22.69 34.12 -5.40
C LEU A 246 23.32 34.21 -4.01
N SER A 247 22.51 33.90 -2.99
CA SER A 247 22.92 33.87 -1.58
C SER A 247 23.14 32.43 -1.09
N HIS A 248 22.61 32.02 0.06
CA HIS A 248 22.67 30.64 0.54
C HIS A 248 21.59 29.78 -0.12
N GLU A 249 21.91 28.55 -0.48
CA GLU A 249 21.01 27.64 -1.21
C GLU A 249 20.73 26.35 -0.45
N LEU A 250 19.52 25.82 -0.58
CA LEU A 250 19.21 24.42 -0.32
C LEU A 250 19.47 23.62 -1.59
N ALA A 251 20.26 22.55 -1.49
CA ALA A 251 20.49 21.59 -2.55
C ALA A 251 19.75 20.29 -2.25
N TRP A 252 19.15 19.67 -3.26
CA TRP A 252 18.45 18.41 -3.11
C TRP A 252 18.61 17.54 -4.37
N GLY A 253 18.51 16.23 -4.19
CA GLY A 253 18.58 15.29 -5.30
C GLY A 253 18.01 13.93 -4.95
N ALA A 254 17.55 13.21 -5.97
CA ALA A 254 17.08 11.84 -5.86
C ALA A 254 17.57 11.04 -7.06
N GLY A 255 17.94 9.79 -6.84
CA GLY A 255 18.46 8.88 -7.86
C GLY A 255 17.88 7.47 -7.70
N ILE A 256 17.70 6.79 -8.82
CA ILE A 256 17.32 5.37 -8.89
C ILE A 256 18.33 4.67 -9.81
N GLY A 257 18.81 3.52 -9.37
CA GLY A 257 19.71 2.64 -10.10
C GLY A 257 19.15 1.23 -10.20
N ALA A 258 19.37 0.60 -11.34
CA ALA A 258 18.98 -0.78 -11.60
C ALA A 258 20.11 -1.54 -12.29
N HIS A 259 20.60 -2.62 -11.67
CA HIS A 259 21.53 -3.55 -12.27
C HIS A 259 20.80 -4.33 -13.38
N LEU A 260 21.13 -4.00 -14.63
CA LEU A 260 20.59 -4.66 -15.82
C LEU A 260 21.31 -6.00 -16.05
N PHE A 261 22.63 -6.00 -15.83
CA PHE A 261 23.55 -7.14 -15.78
C PHE A 261 24.58 -6.89 -14.67
N ASP A 262 25.40 -7.87 -14.35
CA ASP A 262 26.34 -7.78 -13.22
C ASP A 262 27.34 -6.62 -13.39
N ASN A 263 27.72 -6.34 -14.64
CA ASN A 263 28.62 -5.26 -15.01
C ASN A 263 27.94 -4.02 -15.63
N LEU A 264 26.61 -3.98 -15.74
CA LEU A 264 25.87 -2.89 -16.38
C LEU A 264 24.70 -2.38 -15.52
N GLU A 265 24.76 -1.10 -15.17
CA GLU A 265 23.74 -0.43 -14.38
C GLU A 265 23.05 0.69 -15.19
N GLY A 266 21.71 0.72 -15.13
CA GLY A 266 20.90 1.82 -15.63
C GLY A 266 20.57 2.81 -14.50
N LEU A 267 20.76 4.10 -14.76
CA LEU A 267 20.69 5.15 -13.73
C LEU A 267 19.82 6.32 -14.21
N ILE A 268 18.96 6.81 -13.32
CA ILE A 268 18.13 8.00 -13.52
C ILE A 268 18.22 8.86 -12.25
N GLU A 269 18.42 10.16 -12.40
CA GLU A 269 18.43 11.10 -11.27
C GLU A 269 17.75 12.42 -11.61
N VAL A 270 17.30 13.11 -10.56
CA VAL A 270 16.85 14.50 -10.60
C VAL A 270 17.54 15.26 -9.47
N ALA A 271 18.03 16.46 -9.76
CA ALA A 271 18.62 17.33 -8.74
C ALA A 271 18.22 18.78 -8.97
N GLY A 272 18.16 19.54 -7.88
CA GLY A 272 17.87 20.96 -7.94
C GLY A 272 18.51 21.75 -6.81
N ARG A 273 18.45 23.07 -6.95
CA ARG A 273 18.82 24.02 -5.91
C ARG A 273 17.72 25.06 -5.77
N SER A 274 17.52 25.55 -4.56
CA SER A 274 16.57 26.62 -4.25
C SER A 274 17.18 27.61 -3.27
N PRO A 275 16.98 28.93 -3.44
CA PRO A 275 17.42 29.91 -2.45
C PRO A 275 16.85 29.59 -1.07
N LEU A 276 17.62 29.75 0.01
CA LEU A 276 17.09 29.58 1.38
C LEU A 276 15.99 30.58 1.73
N THR A 277 15.91 31.69 1.01
CA THR A 277 14.86 32.70 1.13
C THR A 277 13.53 32.29 0.47
N ASP A 278 13.57 31.37 -0.51
CA ASP A 278 12.39 30.81 -1.19
C ASP A 278 12.69 29.37 -1.63
N VAL A 279 12.41 28.41 -0.73
CA VAL A 279 12.71 26.98 -0.92
C VAL A 279 11.77 26.25 -1.88
N ASN A 280 10.91 26.97 -2.61
CA ASN A 280 10.02 26.37 -3.59
C ASN A 280 10.81 25.95 -4.85
N PRO A 281 10.90 24.65 -5.19
CA PRO A 281 11.66 24.18 -6.35
C PRO A 281 11.06 24.59 -7.70
N LEU A 282 9.84 25.16 -7.71
CA LEU A 282 9.15 25.68 -8.88
C LEU A 282 9.21 27.22 -8.97
N SER A 283 9.87 27.90 -8.02
CA SER A 283 10.06 29.35 -8.07
C SER A 283 11.08 29.73 -9.16
N ALA A 284 10.98 30.97 -9.67
CA ALA A 284 12.00 31.53 -10.53
C ALA A 284 13.33 31.64 -9.76
N GLY A 285 14.43 31.15 -10.32
CA GLY A 285 15.73 31.05 -9.66
C GLY A 285 16.02 29.71 -8.96
N SER A 286 15.13 28.70 -9.07
CA SER A 286 15.37 27.35 -8.57
C SER A 286 15.62 26.36 -9.73
N PRO A 287 16.88 26.15 -10.17
CA PRO A 287 17.16 25.21 -11.25
C PRO A 287 16.89 23.76 -10.85
N VAL A 288 16.27 23.01 -11.77
CA VAL A 288 16.07 21.57 -11.65
C VAL A 288 16.51 20.90 -12.95
N GLU A 289 17.36 19.88 -12.85
CA GLU A 289 17.87 19.10 -13.98
C GLU A 289 17.62 17.61 -13.75
N GLY A 290 17.06 16.94 -14.76
CA GLY A 290 16.91 15.49 -14.82
C GLY A 290 17.97 14.87 -15.72
N ARG A 291 18.55 13.75 -15.30
CA ARG A 291 19.63 13.05 -16.01
C ARG A 291 19.36 11.54 -16.04
N ALA A 292 19.76 10.89 -17.13
CA ALA A 292 19.67 9.44 -17.28
C ALA A 292 20.86 8.92 -18.09
N GLY A 293 21.27 7.70 -17.80
CA GLY A 293 22.42 7.09 -18.46
C GLY A 293 22.69 5.66 -18.02
N LEU A 294 23.84 5.16 -18.47
CA LEU A 294 24.34 3.84 -18.14
C LEU A 294 25.72 3.96 -17.48
N ARG A 295 26.02 3.02 -16.58
CA ARG A 295 27.36 2.77 -16.07
C ARG A 295 27.74 1.32 -16.34
N TYR A 296 28.87 1.12 -16.98
CA TYR A 296 29.46 -0.18 -17.24
C TYR A 296 30.77 -0.28 -16.46
N VAL A 297 31.00 -1.39 -15.76
CA VAL A 297 32.27 -1.66 -15.06
C VAL A 297 32.91 -2.87 -15.72
N ASP A 298 34.10 -2.71 -16.28
CA ASP A 298 34.82 -3.86 -16.85
C ASP A 298 35.58 -4.66 -15.80
N ASP A 299 35.92 -5.89 -16.16
CA ASP A 299 36.66 -6.83 -15.30
C ASP A 299 38.08 -6.33 -14.97
N SER A 300 38.56 -5.28 -15.65
CA SER A 300 39.84 -4.63 -15.34
C SER A 300 39.71 -3.52 -14.28
N GLY A 301 38.51 -3.28 -13.75
CA GLY A 301 38.24 -2.25 -12.75
C GLY A 301 38.03 -0.84 -13.32
N PHE A 302 37.81 -0.69 -14.63
CA PHE A 302 37.39 0.57 -15.23
C PHE A 302 35.88 0.69 -15.29
N ALA A 303 35.36 1.74 -14.67
CA ALA A 303 33.97 2.15 -14.78
C ALA A 303 33.80 3.24 -15.83
N ILE A 304 33.01 2.95 -16.87
CA ILE A 304 32.61 3.89 -17.92
C ILE A 304 31.15 4.28 -17.68
N SER A 305 30.91 5.57 -17.51
CA SER A 305 29.56 6.14 -17.42
C SER A 305 29.26 7.02 -18.62
N ALA A 306 28.06 6.96 -19.17
CA ALA A 306 27.62 7.86 -20.23
C ALA A 306 26.13 8.17 -20.08
N GLY A 307 25.75 9.41 -20.34
CA GLY A 307 24.35 9.82 -20.22
C GLY A 307 24.07 11.21 -20.75
N ALA A 308 22.82 11.61 -20.60
CA ALA A 308 22.33 12.91 -21.02
C ALA A 308 21.30 13.45 -20.02
N GLY A 309 21.06 14.76 -20.06
CA GLY A 309 20.09 15.41 -19.19
C GLY A 309 19.48 16.66 -19.81
N THR A 310 18.47 17.19 -19.13
CA THR A 310 17.77 18.41 -19.51
C THR A 310 17.25 19.13 -18.27
N GLY A 311 17.27 20.47 -18.32
CA GLY A 311 16.65 21.32 -17.31
C GLY A 311 15.13 21.36 -17.47
N PHE A 312 14.40 21.24 -16.36
CA PHE A 312 12.93 21.36 -16.35
C PHE A 312 12.46 22.81 -16.45
N ALA A 313 13.34 23.78 -16.14
CA ALA A 313 13.14 25.20 -16.38
C ALA A 313 14.44 25.81 -16.93
N GLU A 314 14.34 26.59 -18.02
CA GLU A 314 15.46 27.39 -18.52
C GLU A 314 15.70 28.58 -17.57
N ASP A 315 16.62 28.37 -16.62
CA ASP A 315 17.03 29.32 -15.59
C ASP A 315 18.51 29.06 -15.20
N TYR A 316 19.10 29.89 -14.34
CA TYR A 316 20.48 29.76 -13.86
C TYR A 316 20.81 28.33 -13.40
N GLY A 317 21.76 27.65 -14.03
CA GLY A 317 22.24 26.33 -13.60
C GLY A 317 21.57 25.13 -14.28
N ALA A 318 20.42 25.30 -14.92
CA ALA A 318 19.68 24.24 -15.59
C ALA A 318 19.80 24.38 -17.13
N PRO A 319 20.68 23.59 -17.79
CA PRO A 319 20.89 23.71 -19.22
C PRO A 319 19.72 23.18 -20.04
N ARG A 320 19.55 23.66 -21.28
CA ARG A 320 18.56 23.10 -22.22
C ARG A 320 18.79 21.61 -22.43
N TRP A 321 20.05 21.24 -22.58
CA TRP A 321 20.49 19.85 -22.60
C TRP A 321 21.93 19.73 -22.11
N ARG A 322 22.25 18.56 -21.58
CA ARG A 322 23.59 18.14 -21.20
C ARG A 322 23.90 16.77 -21.77
N ALA A 323 25.14 16.56 -22.18
CA ALA A 323 25.70 15.23 -22.41
C ALA A 323 26.95 15.05 -21.54
N PHE A 324 27.16 13.85 -21.01
CA PHE A 324 28.30 13.56 -20.15
C PHE A 324 28.85 12.15 -20.38
N VAL A 325 30.16 12.02 -20.18
CA VAL A 325 30.89 10.75 -20.12
C VAL A 325 31.86 10.80 -18.95
N GLY A 326 32.02 9.68 -18.25
CA GLY A 326 32.94 9.54 -17.14
C GLY A 326 33.73 8.25 -17.26
N LEU A 327 35.00 8.31 -16.87
CA LEU A 327 35.88 7.17 -16.75
C LEU A 327 36.47 7.20 -15.33
N ALA A 328 36.18 6.20 -14.53
CA ALA A 328 36.79 6.00 -13.23
C ALA A 328 37.57 4.68 -13.22
N TYR A 329 38.66 4.64 -12.48
CA TYR A 329 39.34 3.40 -12.17
C TYR A 329 39.08 3.10 -10.71
N VAL A 330 38.21 2.13 -10.43
CA VAL A 330 37.86 1.76 -9.06
C VAL A 330 38.93 0.91 -8.40
N GLY A 331 39.93 0.50 -9.19
CA GLY A 331 40.80 -0.60 -8.84
C GLY A 331 39.98 -1.88 -8.78
N ASP A 332 40.65 -2.99 -8.98
CA ASP A 332 40.15 -4.20 -8.41
C ASP A 332 41.22 -4.60 -7.35
N PRO A 333 40.85 -4.76 -6.07
CA PRO A 333 41.81 -5.10 -5.02
C PRO A 333 42.34 -6.54 -5.17
N CYS A 334 41.81 -7.30 -6.13
CA CYS A 334 41.82 -8.74 -6.21
C CYS A 334 42.01 -9.33 -7.62
N GLY A 335 42.38 -8.64 -8.69
CA GLY A 335 42.40 -9.21 -10.06
C GLY A 335 41.03 -9.24 -10.79
N GLY A 336 41.03 -9.40 -12.12
CA GLY A 336 39.80 -9.67 -12.88
C GLY A 336 39.11 -10.95 -12.40
N ASP A 337 37.87 -11.21 -12.76
CA ASP A 337 37.13 -12.42 -12.32
C ASP A 337 36.96 -13.33 -13.54
N SER A 338 37.91 -14.26 -13.72
CA SER A 338 38.05 -15.07 -14.93
C SER A 338 36.99 -16.15 -15.05
N ASP A 339 36.36 -16.58 -13.96
CA ASP A 339 35.37 -17.65 -13.94
C ASP A 339 33.95 -17.20 -13.56
N GLY A 340 33.79 -15.98 -13.05
CA GLY A 340 32.52 -15.30 -12.86
C GLY A 340 31.78 -15.65 -11.57
N ASP A 341 32.49 -15.99 -10.50
CA ASP A 341 31.90 -16.32 -9.20
C ASP A 341 31.68 -15.11 -8.27
N GLY A 342 32.15 -13.93 -8.68
CA GLY A 342 32.04 -12.69 -7.91
C GLY A 342 33.24 -12.37 -7.02
N ILE A 343 34.35 -13.11 -7.16
CA ILE A 343 35.64 -12.93 -6.47
C ILE A 343 36.74 -12.74 -7.52
N GLY A 344 37.61 -11.74 -7.34
CA GLY A 344 38.68 -11.48 -8.31
C GLY A 344 39.83 -12.50 -8.23
N ASP A 345 40.42 -12.89 -9.37
CA ASP A 345 41.48 -13.88 -9.66
C ASP A 345 42.69 -13.91 -8.69
N ALA A 346 43.07 -12.77 -8.13
CA ALA A 346 44.18 -12.59 -7.21
C ALA A 346 43.77 -12.70 -5.72
N CYS A 347 42.48 -12.70 -5.42
CA CYS A 347 41.91 -13.07 -4.12
C CYS A 347 41.12 -14.37 -4.17
N ASP A 348 40.86 -14.86 -5.37
CA ASP A 348 40.27 -16.15 -5.66
C ASP A 348 41.32 -17.24 -5.51
N ARG A 349 41.03 -18.24 -4.67
CA ARG A 349 41.88 -19.42 -4.50
C ARG A 349 41.75 -20.41 -5.65
N CYS A 350 40.73 -20.21 -6.50
CA CYS A 350 40.44 -20.97 -7.69
C CYS A 350 40.17 -20.11 -8.93
N PRO A 351 41.16 -19.34 -9.43
CA PRO A 351 40.97 -18.30 -10.46
C PRO A 351 40.44 -18.76 -11.84
N GLU A 352 40.20 -20.05 -12.04
CA GLU A 352 39.64 -20.61 -13.28
C GLU A 352 38.41 -21.50 -13.03
N VAL A 353 37.94 -21.62 -11.78
CA VAL A 353 36.83 -22.49 -11.36
C VAL A 353 35.92 -21.74 -10.38
N ALA A 354 34.78 -21.29 -10.90
CA ALA A 354 33.82 -20.49 -10.15
C ALA A 354 33.39 -21.15 -8.82
N ASP A 355 33.77 -20.55 -7.69
CA ASP A 355 33.49 -20.98 -6.32
C ASP A 355 33.41 -19.79 -5.34
N ALA A 356 32.21 -19.24 -5.19
CA ALA A 356 31.98 -18.09 -4.31
C ALA A 356 32.22 -18.37 -2.81
N ASP A 357 32.30 -19.64 -2.39
CA ASP A 357 32.43 -20.01 -0.97
C ASP A 357 33.91 -20.12 -0.52
N GLN A 358 34.85 -20.22 -1.47
CA GLN A 358 36.31 -20.13 -1.26
C GLN A 358 36.86 -20.99 -0.13
N ILE A 359 36.31 -22.20 -0.01
CA ILE A 359 36.72 -23.16 1.02
C ILE A 359 38.12 -23.68 0.65
N ASP A 360 38.99 -23.73 1.65
CA ASP A 360 40.38 -24.18 1.57
C ASP A 360 40.59 -25.05 2.81
N SER A 361 40.24 -26.32 2.66
CA SER A 361 40.02 -27.25 3.76
C SER A 361 41.32 -27.78 4.37
N ASP A 362 42.44 -27.71 3.65
CA ASP A 362 43.76 -28.09 4.17
C ASP A 362 44.71 -26.91 4.42
N GLY A 363 44.36 -25.71 3.96
CA GLY A 363 45.06 -24.47 4.24
C GLY A 363 46.31 -24.25 3.37
N ASP A 364 46.46 -24.97 2.25
CA ASP A 364 47.61 -24.86 1.36
C ASP A 364 47.59 -23.59 0.47
N GLY A 365 46.43 -22.93 0.42
CA GLY A 365 46.20 -21.69 -0.32
C GLY A 365 45.61 -21.88 -1.72
N VAL A 366 45.26 -23.11 -2.11
CA VAL A 366 44.44 -23.47 -3.27
C VAL A 366 43.03 -23.82 -2.78
N GLY A 367 41.98 -23.42 -3.50
CA GLY A 367 40.61 -23.67 -3.05
C GLY A 367 40.17 -25.09 -3.38
N ASP A 368 39.28 -25.66 -2.56
CA ASP A 368 38.80 -27.04 -2.70
C ASP A 368 38.22 -27.32 -4.11
N ALA A 369 37.64 -26.31 -4.76
CA ALA A 369 37.04 -26.43 -6.09
C ALA A 369 38.06 -26.68 -7.22
N CYS A 370 39.31 -26.27 -7.05
CA CYS A 370 40.37 -26.35 -8.05
C CYS A 370 41.62 -27.09 -7.54
N ASP A 371 41.63 -27.46 -6.27
CA ASP A 371 42.66 -28.30 -5.70
C ASP A 371 42.48 -29.76 -6.12
N VAL A 372 43.59 -30.39 -6.48
CA VAL A 372 43.68 -31.81 -6.78
C VAL A 372 43.72 -32.67 -5.52
N CYS A 373 44.00 -32.06 -4.37
CA CYS A 373 44.11 -32.67 -3.04
C CYS A 373 43.44 -31.80 -1.95
N PRO A 374 42.14 -31.42 -2.01
CA PRO A 374 41.50 -30.41 -1.15
C PRO A 374 41.63 -30.58 0.39
N TRP A 375 42.14 -31.72 0.82
CA TRP A 375 42.17 -32.15 2.21
C TRP A 375 43.59 -32.55 2.69
N ALA A 376 44.66 -32.31 1.90
CA ALA A 376 46.03 -32.71 2.24
C ALA A 376 47.14 -31.78 1.67
N GLU A 377 47.70 -30.94 2.56
CA GLU A 377 48.67 -29.86 2.29
C GLU A 377 49.94 -30.24 1.47
N GLU A 378 50.44 -31.50 1.47
CA GLU A 378 51.72 -31.85 0.81
C GLU A 378 51.91 -33.34 0.38
N GLU A 379 50.95 -34.04 -0.26
CA GLU A 379 51.24 -35.36 -0.88
C GLU A 379 50.92 -35.44 -2.38
N CYS A 380 51.95 -35.26 -3.22
CA CYS A 380 51.91 -35.59 -4.64
C CYS A 380 52.70 -36.88 -4.96
N PRO A 381 52.12 -37.85 -5.70
CA PRO A 381 50.79 -37.79 -6.30
C PRO A 381 49.69 -38.01 -5.27
N CYS A 382 48.64 -37.19 -5.36
CA CYS A 382 47.37 -37.40 -4.70
C CYS A 382 46.91 -38.85 -4.91
N PRO A 383 46.29 -39.49 -3.90
CA PRO A 383 45.45 -40.64 -4.18
C PRO A 383 44.42 -40.21 -5.23
N ILE A 384 44.32 -40.96 -6.32
CA ILE A 384 43.40 -40.61 -7.41
C ILE A 384 42.05 -41.20 -7.01
N PRO A 385 40.94 -40.42 -7.03
CA PRO A 385 39.61 -40.95 -6.81
C PRO A 385 39.40 -42.19 -7.66
N THR A 386 39.02 -43.28 -7.04
CA THR A 386 38.67 -44.51 -7.74
C THR A 386 37.17 -44.65 -7.80
N PRO A 387 36.59 -45.49 -8.69
CA PRO A 387 35.16 -45.73 -8.70
C PRO A 387 34.59 -46.33 -7.40
N THR A 388 35.46 -46.64 -6.42
CA THR A 388 35.08 -47.18 -5.12
C THR A 388 35.58 -46.33 -3.94
N ASP A 389 36.25 -45.21 -4.18
CA ASP A 389 36.81 -44.29 -3.17
C ASP A 389 36.78 -42.89 -3.81
N LEU A 390 35.67 -42.19 -3.61
CA LEU A 390 35.25 -41.00 -4.36
C LEU A 390 36.01 -39.74 -3.94
N ASP A 391 36.36 -39.61 -2.67
CA ASP A 391 37.12 -38.48 -2.12
C ASP A 391 38.61 -38.80 -1.92
N ALA A 392 39.01 -40.04 -2.22
CA ALA A 392 40.41 -40.47 -2.30
C ALA A 392 41.14 -40.37 -0.95
N ASP A 393 40.43 -40.54 0.16
CA ASP A 393 40.98 -40.47 1.50
C ASP A 393 41.67 -41.79 1.93
N GLY A 394 41.51 -42.85 1.12
CA GLY A 394 42.08 -44.18 1.32
C GLY A 394 41.09 -45.21 1.89
N ILE A 395 39.82 -44.85 2.07
CA ILE A 395 38.72 -45.71 2.50
C ILE A 395 37.72 -45.87 1.34
N ASP A 396 37.24 -47.10 1.08
CA ASP A 396 36.25 -47.30 0.00
C ASP A 396 34.88 -46.74 0.42
N ASP A 397 34.12 -46.11 -0.49
CA ASP A 397 32.80 -45.46 -0.29
C ASP A 397 31.77 -46.28 0.53
N GLY A 398 31.89 -47.61 0.50
CA GLY A 398 30.99 -48.52 1.22
C GLY A 398 31.35 -48.73 2.69
N ASP A 399 32.59 -48.44 3.07
CA ASP A 399 33.15 -48.52 4.42
C ASP A 399 33.49 -47.12 4.98
N ASP A 400 33.33 -46.07 4.18
CA ASP A 400 33.60 -44.67 4.51
C ASP A 400 32.36 -44.00 5.16
N ASN A 401 32.55 -43.37 6.31
CA ASN A 401 31.50 -42.61 7.00
C ASN A 401 31.35 -41.16 6.48
N CYS A 402 32.21 -40.69 5.58
CA CYS A 402 32.03 -39.47 4.80
C CYS A 402 32.40 -39.63 3.31
N PRO A 403 31.66 -40.44 2.50
CA PRO A 403 32.05 -40.82 1.12
C PRO A 403 32.22 -39.73 0.06
N GLY A 404 32.15 -38.46 0.43
CA GLY A 404 32.40 -37.33 -0.46
C GLY A 404 33.20 -36.21 0.21
N LEU A 405 33.75 -36.45 1.39
CA LEU A 405 34.53 -35.52 2.18
C LEU A 405 35.60 -36.29 2.95
N GLY A 406 36.81 -36.35 2.38
CA GLY A 406 37.83 -37.27 2.86
C GLY A 406 38.16 -37.08 4.35
N ASN A 407 38.07 -38.14 5.12
CA ASN A 407 38.42 -38.18 6.53
C ASN A 407 39.16 -39.50 6.82
N PRO A 408 40.48 -39.58 6.51
CA PRO A 408 41.24 -40.83 6.61
C PRO A 408 41.29 -41.44 8.02
N ASP A 409 40.97 -40.65 9.05
CA ASP A 409 40.88 -41.10 10.45
C ASP A 409 39.52 -41.69 10.82
N GLN A 410 38.52 -41.55 9.95
CA GLN A 410 37.14 -42.02 10.10
C GLN A 410 36.55 -41.63 11.46
N ALA A 411 36.91 -40.42 11.94
CA ALA A 411 36.41 -39.89 13.20
C ALA A 411 34.88 -39.77 13.14
N ASP A 412 34.21 -40.32 14.15
CA ASP A 412 32.75 -40.33 14.35
C ASP A 412 32.54 -40.37 15.87
N ALA A 413 32.44 -39.19 16.47
CA ALA A 413 32.51 -39.04 17.91
C ALA A 413 31.20 -39.41 18.62
N ASP A 414 30.05 -39.40 17.93
CA ASP A 414 28.75 -39.77 18.48
C ASP A 414 28.18 -41.11 17.98
N GLN A 415 28.84 -41.72 17.00
CA GLN A 415 28.59 -43.07 16.49
C GLN A 415 27.26 -43.21 15.75
N ASP A 416 26.82 -42.18 15.04
CA ASP A 416 25.65 -42.26 14.16
C ASP A 416 25.94 -42.80 12.75
N GLY A 417 27.22 -43.00 12.43
CA GLY A 417 27.68 -43.52 11.15
C GLY A 417 27.90 -42.47 10.08
N ARG A 418 27.77 -41.18 10.39
CA ARG A 418 28.36 -40.07 9.65
C ARG A 418 29.65 -39.64 10.34
N GLY A 419 30.71 -39.38 9.57
CA GLY A 419 31.96 -38.90 10.16
C GLY A 419 31.87 -37.45 10.60
N ASP A 420 32.70 -37.07 11.58
CA ASP A 420 32.76 -35.73 12.20
C ASP A 420 32.90 -34.60 11.16
N ARG A 421 33.47 -34.91 9.99
CA ARG A 421 33.75 -33.96 8.90
C ARG A 421 32.53 -33.66 8.02
N CYS A 422 31.62 -34.62 7.87
CA CYS A 422 30.40 -34.51 7.08
C CYS A 422 29.13 -34.46 7.93
N ASP A 423 29.28 -34.51 9.25
CA ASP A 423 28.21 -34.36 10.21
C ASP A 423 28.07 -32.90 10.69
N PHE A 424 26.83 -32.41 10.67
CA PHE A 424 26.49 -31.08 11.20
C PHE A 424 26.51 -31.05 12.74
N CYS A 425 26.28 -32.19 13.39
CA CYS A 425 26.24 -32.34 14.83
C CYS A 425 27.22 -33.40 15.33
N PRO A 426 28.55 -33.26 15.10
CA PRO A 426 29.58 -34.31 15.27
C PRO A 426 29.78 -34.81 16.71
N ASN A 427 28.95 -34.40 17.66
CA ASN A 427 28.98 -34.87 19.03
C ASN A 427 27.58 -35.26 19.54
N THR A 428 26.57 -35.31 18.67
CA THR A 428 25.20 -35.70 18.99
C THR A 428 24.61 -36.59 17.90
N PHE A 429 24.43 -37.86 18.25
CA PHE A 429 23.83 -38.87 17.39
C PHE A 429 22.56 -38.37 16.68
N ASP A 430 22.57 -38.33 15.33
CA ASP A 430 21.43 -37.99 14.50
C ASP A 430 21.17 -39.00 13.37
N ASP A 431 19.89 -39.34 13.16
CA ASP A 431 19.47 -40.32 12.17
C ASP A 431 18.19 -39.87 11.42
N ALA A 432 17.43 -40.80 10.86
CA ALA A 432 16.18 -40.47 10.18
C ALA A 432 15.04 -40.05 11.14
N GLU A 433 15.17 -40.33 12.44
CA GLU A 433 14.18 -40.09 13.50
C GLU A 433 14.66 -39.09 14.56
N HIS A 434 15.98 -38.96 14.75
CA HIS A 434 16.66 -38.09 15.70
C HIS A 434 17.38 -36.99 14.93
N GLY A 435 17.06 -35.73 15.23
CA GLY A 435 17.68 -34.58 14.57
C GLY A 435 18.70 -33.88 15.45
N CYS A 436 19.51 -33.05 14.81
CA CYS A 436 20.44 -32.12 15.45
C CYS A 436 19.76 -31.21 16.49
N PRO A 437 20.16 -31.24 17.79
CA PRO A 437 19.54 -30.39 18.79
C PRO A 437 19.88 -28.92 18.54
N LEU A 438 18.85 -28.10 18.33
CA LEU A 438 18.99 -26.66 18.13
C LEU A 438 18.02 -25.87 18.99
N SER A 439 18.49 -24.69 19.39
CA SER A 439 17.62 -23.70 20.01
C SER A 439 16.75 -23.02 18.95
N ILE A 440 15.57 -22.55 19.35
CA ILE A 440 14.69 -21.75 18.49
C ILE A 440 15.45 -20.53 17.89
N PRO A 441 16.25 -19.76 18.66
CA PRO A 441 17.12 -18.72 18.11
C PRO A 441 18.07 -19.17 16.99
N ALA A 442 18.66 -20.36 17.09
CA ALA A 442 19.56 -20.88 16.06
C ALA A 442 18.80 -21.19 14.76
N VAL A 443 17.60 -21.77 14.87
CA VAL A 443 16.70 -22.01 13.73
C VAL A 443 16.29 -20.70 13.06
N LYS A 444 15.87 -19.70 13.83
CA LYS A 444 15.51 -18.38 13.29
C LYS A 444 16.67 -17.64 12.63
N ARG A 445 17.91 -17.84 13.10
CA ARG A 445 19.14 -17.32 12.47
C ARG A 445 19.61 -18.13 11.27
N ARG A 446 18.93 -19.24 10.94
CA ARG A 446 19.21 -20.11 9.79
C ARG A 446 20.64 -20.65 9.79
N GLN A 447 21.12 -21.05 10.96
CA GLN A 447 22.46 -21.59 11.14
C GLN A 447 22.60 -23.05 10.65
N VAL A 448 21.59 -23.58 9.95
CA VAL A 448 21.49 -24.94 9.42
C VAL A 448 20.92 -24.93 8.00
N PRO A 449 21.31 -25.87 7.13
CA PRO A 449 20.60 -26.14 5.88
C PRO A 449 19.13 -26.53 6.13
N GLN A 450 18.20 -26.09 5.27
CA GLN A 450 16.77 -26.46 5.38
C GLN A 450 16.52 -27.97 5.21
N SER A 451 17.46 -28.67 4.58
CA SER A 451 17.47 -30.13 4.45
C SER A 451 18.04 -30.86 5.66
N GLN A 452 18.47 -30.19 6.73
CA GLN A 452 18.92 -30.86 7.95
C GLN A 452 17.70 -31.22 8.81
N LEU A 453 17.67 -32.44 9.35
CA LEU A 453 16.71 -32.81 10.39
C LEU A 453 17.21 -32.24 11.72
N ILE A 454 16.35 -31.48 12.41
CA ILE A 454 16.71 -30.78 13.65
C ILE A 454 15.73 -31.12 14.76
N GLU A 455 16.19 -31.04 16.00
CA GLU A 455 15.38 -31.20 17.20
C GLU A 455 15.26 -29.90 17.96
N VAL A 456 14.02 -29.47 18.17
CA VAL A 456 13.69 -28.26 18.91
C VAL A 456 12.81 -28.62 20.09
N THR A 457 13.16 -28.13 21.27
CA THR A 457 12.37 -28.32 22.49
C THR A 457 11.77 -27.00 22.94
N GLY A 458 10.48 -27.00 23.29
CA GLY A 458 9.76 -25.82 23.77
C GLY A 458 8.45 -26.17 24.47
N VAL A 459 7.79 -25.15 25.03
CA VAL A 459 6.47 -25.28 25.64
C VAL A 459 5.41 -24.84 24.65
N VAL A 460 4.32 -25.60 24.52
CA VAL A 460 3.22 -25.30 23.61
C VAL A 460 2.42 -24.11 24.10
N THR A 461 2.34 -23.05 23.31
CA THR A 461 1.71 -21.78 23.71
C THR A 461 0.36 -21.53 23.07
N GLY A 462 0.10 -22.08 21.88
CA GLY A 462 -1.17 -22.01 21.17
C GLY A 462 -1.34 -23.16 20.18
N ILE A 463 -2.57 -23.60 19.91
CA ILE A 463 -2.88 -24.74 19.05
C ILE A 463 -3.96 -24.32 18.04
N VAL A 464 -3.73 -24.66 16.77
CA VAL A 464 -4.71 -24.44 15.70
C VAL A 464 -5.80 -25.50 15.80
N THR A 465 -7.00 -25.08 16.20
CA THR A 465 -8.16 -25.97 16.38
C THR A 465 -9.07 -26.06 15.16
N ASP A 466 -8.90 -25.18 14.16
CA ASP A 466 -9.71 -25.20 12.94
C ASP A 466 -9.53 -26.53 12.18
N PRO A 467 -10.62 -27.23 11.80
CA PRO A 467 -10.58 -28.49 11.04
C PRO A 467 -9.98 -28.40 9.62
N GLY A 468 -9.46 -27.26 9.18
CA GLY A 468 -8.73 -27.07 7.92
C GLY A 468 -7.35 -27.77 7.81
N THR A 469 -6.54 -27.37 6.83
CA THR A 469 -5.26 -28.01 6.44
C THR A 469 -4.12 -27.88 7.46
N ALA A 470 -4.36 -27.21 8.58
CA ALA A 470 -3.41 -26.97 9.65
C ALA A 470 -3.87 -27.52 11.02
N ALA A 471 -4.99 -28.25 11.09
CA ALA A 471 -5.55 -28.77 12.33
C ALA A 471 -4.51 -29.54 13.16
N GLY A 472 -4.28 -29.10 14.41
CA GLY A 472 -3.29 -29.70 15.31
C GLY A 472 -1.86 -29.20 15.14
N SER A 473 -1.61 -28.23 14.25
CA SER A 473 -0.40 -27.40 14.25
C SER A 473 -0.39 -26.51 15.49
N PHE A 474 0.80 -26.11 15.96
CA PHE A 474 0.93 -25.41 17.24
C PHE A 474 2.14 -24.48 17.26
N PHE A 475 2.16 -23.58 18.23
CA PHE A 475 3.27 -22.69 18.52
C PHE A 475 4.05 -23.17 19.74
N LEU A 476 5.37 -22.99 19.68
CA LEU A 476 6.30 -23.30 20.76
C LEU A 476 7.01 -22.04 21.22
N GLU A 477 7.29 -21.95 22.52
CA GLU A 477 8.24 -21.00 23.07
C GLU A 477 9.34 -21.69 23.89
N ALA A 478 10.56 -21.19 23.76
CA ALA A 478 11.70 -21.59 24.56
C ALA A 478 12.51 -20.36 24.98
N ALA A 479 13.39 -20.50 25.98
CA ALA A 479 14.26 -19.40 26.42
C ALA A 479 15.16 -18.91 25.27
N ALA A 480 15.40 -17.61 25.20
CA ALA A 480 16.33 -17.02 24.25
C ALA A 480 17.79 -17.31 24.66
N ASP A 481 18.65 -17.57 23.68
CA ASP A 481 20.09 -17.73 23.89
C ASP A 481 20.81 -16.37 23.96
N ALA A 482 22.03 -16.37 24.54
CA ALA A 482 22.87 -15.18 24.60
C ALA A 482 23.17 -14.62 23.19
N GLY A 483 22.85 -13.34 22.98
CA GLY A 483 23.03 -12.66 21.69
C GLY A 483 21.78 -12.66 20.79
N PHE A 484 20.68 -13.27 21.21
CA PHE A 484 19.34 -12.95 20.71
C PHE A 484 18.79 -11.71 21.45
N ASP A 485 17.78 -11.03 20.90
CA ASP A 485 17.26 -9.77 21.46
C ASP A 485 17.00 -9.90 22.98
N PRO A 486 17.67 -9.07 23.81
CA PRO A 486 17.55 -9.15 25.26
C PRO A 486 16.14 -8.85 25.79
N LEU A 487 15.29 -8.16 25.02
CA LEU A 487 13.90 -7.92 25.38
C LEU A 487 13.01 -9.14 25.15
N ALA A 488 13.38 -10.02 24.21
CA ALA A 488 12.54 -11.17 23.87
C ALA A 488 12.38 -12.13 25.06
N GLY A 489 13.47 -12.44 25.78
CA GLY A 489 13.48 -13.36 26.94
C GLY A 489 13.19 -14.82 26.59
N HIS A 490 12.14 -15.05 25.81
CA HIS A 490 11.76 -16.27 25.12
C HIS A 490 11.64 -16.00 23.62
N VAL A 491 11.65 -17.05 22.82
CA VAL A 491 11.50 -16.96 21.36
C VAL A 491 10.52 -18.02 20.92
N GLY A 492 9.66 -17.66 19.97
CA GLY A 492 8.63 -18.54 19.47
C GLY A 492 8.94 -19.21 18.14
N LEU A 493 8.26 -20.31 17.84
CA LEU A 493 8.36 -21.02 16.55
C LEU A 493 7.04 -21.72 16.21
N TYR A 494 6.64 -21.66 14.95
CA TYR A 494 5.45 -22.36 14.47
C TYR A 494 5.80 -23.78 14.00
N VAL A 495 4.97 -24.76 14.36
CA VAL A 495 5.10 -26.17 13.97
C VAL A 495 3.91 -26.57 13.10
N TYR A 496 4.16 -26.75 11.81
CA TYR A 496 3.16 -27.18 10.84
C TYR A 496 3.06 -28.70 10.78
N MET A 497 1.91 -29.24 11.20
CA MET A 497 1.64 -30.69 11.23
C MET A 497 1.05 -31.23 9.92
N GLY A 498 0.42 -30.37 9.11
CA GLY A 498 -0.22 -30.72 7.84
C GLY A 498 -1.30 -31.82 7.91
N ASN A 499 -1.71 -32.34 6.74
CA ASN A 499 -2.81 -33.32 6.62
C ASN A 499 -2.42 -34.78 6.92
N ARG A 500 -1.11 -35.10 7.03
CA ARG A 500 -0.66 -36.46 7.34
C ARG A 500 -0.49 -36.61 8.85
N ARG A 501 -1.55 -37.05 9.52
CA ARG A 501 -1.45 -37.59 10.88
C ARG A 501 -0.63 -38.88 10.85
N VAL A 502 0.67 -38.79 11.10
CA VAL A 502 1.37 -39.87 11.83
C VAL A 502 0.63 -39.98 13.16
N GLY A 503 0.37 -41.18 13.68
CA GLY A 503 -0.53 -41.45 14.82
C GLY A 503 -0.11 -40.84 16.16
N ILE A 504 0.00 -39.52 16.21
CA ILE A 504 0.45 -38.67 17.31
C ILE A 504 -0.70 -37.70 17.58
N ASP A 505 -1.23 -37.75 18.80
CA ASP A 505 -2.22 -36.77 19.24
C ASP A 505 -1.53 -35.40 19.38
N PRO A 506 -2.17 -34.31 18.94
CA PRO A 506 -1.59 -32.97 19.12
C PRO A 506 -1.42 -32.67 20.61
N PRO A 507 -0.33 -32.00 21.00
CA PRO A 507 -0.08 -31.65 22.39
C PRO A 507 -1.10 -30.62 22.87
N ALA A 508 -1.25 -30.47 24.18
CA ALA A 508 -2.06 -29.44 24.83
C ALA A 508 -1.22 -28.20 25.17
N VAL A 509 -1.85 -27.03 25.25
CA VAL A 509 -1.21 -25.79 25.71
C VAL A 509 -0.62 -26.01 27.11
N GLY A 510 0.62 -25.58 27.30
CA GLY A 510 1.41 -25.79 28.51
C GLY A 510 2.19 -27.10 28.55
N GLN A 511 2.05 -28.00 27.58
CA GLN A 511 2.92 -29.18 27.51
C GLN A 511 4.29 -28.81 26.94
N ARG A 512 5.34 -29.36 27.54
CA ARG A 512 6.68 -29.32 26.97
C ARG A 512 6.78 -30.40 25.89
N VAL A 513 7.29 -30.06 24.73
CA VAL A 513 7.48 -31.00 23.62
C VAL A 513 8.87 -30.88 23.01
N THR A 514 9.35 -31.99 22.47
CA THR A 514 10.54 -32.07 21.61
C THR A 514 10.09 -32.50 20.22
N VAL A 515 10.45 -31.71 19.21
CA VAL A 515 10.01 -31.90 17.82
C VAL A 515 11.23 -32.16 16.96
N ALA A 516 11.30 -33.34 16.34
CA ALA A 516 12.26 -33.64 15.29
C ALA A 516 11.61 -33.32 13.93
N ALA A 517 12.10 -32.30 13.24
CA ALA A 517 11.50 -31.78 12.02
C ALA A 517 12.54 -31.06 11.15
N ARG A 518 12.13 -30.69 9.94
CA ARG A 518 12.91 -29.81 9.06
C ARG A 518 12.30 -28.42 9.12
N PHE A 519 13.09 -27.37 8.95
CA PHE A 519 12.55 -26.02 8.89
C PHE A 519 12.45 -25.52 7.45
N ASN A 520 11.47 -24.67 7.18
CA ASN A 520 11.38 -23.92 5.93
C ASN A 520 10.89 -22.50 6.19
N ILE A 521 10.92 -21.68 5.14
CA ILE A 521 10.35 -20.34 5.13
C ILE A 521 9.10 -20.38 4.26
N TYR A 522 7.94 -20.13 4.86
CA TYR A 522 6.65 -20.17 4.18
C TYR A 522 5.94 -18.83 4.37
N PHE A 523 5.69 -18.11 3.27
CA PHE A 523 5.15 -16.73 3.29
C PHE A 523 5.90 -15.77 4.25
N GLY A 524 7.23 -15.92 4.34
CA GLY A 524 8.08 -15.10 5.22
C GLY A 524 8.17 -15.59 6.67
N GLN A 525 7.28 -16.50 7.09
CA GLN A 525 7.33 -17.13 8.41
C GLN A 525 8.34 -18.27 8.47
N THR A 526 9.14 -18.31 9.55
CA THR A 526 10.02 -19.45 9.84
C THR A 526 9.22 -20.51 10.59
N GLN A 527 9.07 -21.70 10.00
CA GLN A 527 8.29 -22.78 10.59
C GLN A 527 8.98 -24.12 10.50
N LEU A 528 8.65 -25.04 11.42
CA LEU A 528 8.96 -26.46 11.30
C LEU A 528 7.90 -27.16 10.46
N HIS A 529 8.34 -28.09 9.62
CA HIS A 529 7.50 -28.92 8.76
C HIS A 529 8.07 -30.34 8.65
N GLN A 530 7.34 -31.25 8.00
CA GLN A 530 7.79 -32.64 7.81
C GLN A 530 8.24 -33.26 9.14
N VAL A 531 7.38 -33.12 10.17
CA VAL A 531 7.64 -33.63 11.52
C VAL A 531 7.86 -35.14 11.45
N ALA A 532 9.06 -35.57 11.82
CA ALA A 532 9.45 -36.99 11.86
C ALA A 532 9.08 -37.61 13.20
N ARG A 533 9.31 -36.87 14.30
CA ARG A 533 8.98 -37.28 15.67
C ARG A 533 8.47 -36.11 16.50
N LEU A 534 7.55 -36.40 17.40
CA LEU A 534 7.04 -35.46 18.40
C LEU A 534 6.91 -36.19 19.75
N ASP A 535 7.75 -35.79 20.69
CA ASP A 535 7.73 -36.30 22.05
C ASP A 535 7.05 -35.29 22.98
N VAL A 536 6.05 -35.74 23.73
CA VAL A 536 5.27 -34.92 24.66
C VAL A 536 5.65 -35.27 26.08
N ALA A 537 6.13 -34.28 26.83
CA ALA A 537 6.54 -34.40 28.23
C ALA A 537 5.50 -33.81 29.19
N ASP A 538 5.83 -33.80 30.48
CA ASP A 538 4.99 -33.23 31.53
C ASP A 538 4.73 -31.72 31.29
N PRO A 539 3.58 -31.19 31.75
CA PRO A 539 3.27 -29.76 31.64
C PRO A 539 4.30 -28.86 32.33
N GLU A 540 4.58 -27.73 31.71
CA GLU A 540 5.44 -26.66 32.18
C GLU A 540 4.63 -25.36 32.28
N GLU A 541 5.00 -24.47 33.21
CA GLU A 541 4.35 -23.16 33.32
C GLU A 541 4.68 -22.31 32.09
N LEU A 542 3.66 -21.67 31.51
CA LEU A 542 3.86 -20.82 30.35
C LEU A 542 4.69 -19.58 30.73
N PRO A 543 5.66 -19.16 29.89
CA PRO A 543 6.31 -17.87 30.04
C PRO A 543 5.29 -16.72 30.10
N PRO A 544 5.55 -15.64 30.85
CA PRO A 544 4.73 -14.46 30.77
C PRO A 544 4.81 -13.86 29.35
N PRO A 545 3.69 -13.37 28.79
CA PRO A 545 3.72 -12.77 27.47
C PRO A 545 4.53 -11.47 27.50
N LEU A 546 5.22 -11.17 26.41
CA LEU A 546 6.05 -9.98 26.28
C LEU A 546 5.17 -8.75 26.11
N ALA A 547 5.29 -7.76 27.00
CA ALA A 547 4.58 -6.50 26.87
C ALA A 547 5.30 -5.60 25.87
N LEU A 548 4.62 -5.27 24.76
CA LEU A 548 5.12 -4.42 23.69
C LEU A 548 4.18 -3.25 23.45
N THR A 549 4.72 -2.17 22.90
CA THR A 549 3.94 -1.11 22.26
C THR A 549 3.50 -1.55 20.86
N VAL A 550 2.48 -0.91 20.29
CA VAL A 550 2.06 -1.17 18.90
C VAL A 550 3.23 -0.95 17.93
N GLN A 551 4.02 0.11 18.13
CA GLN A 551 5.18 0.41 17.30
C GLN A 551 6.27 -0.68 17.39
N GLU A 552 6.56 -1.20 18.58
CA GLU A 552 7.54 -2.29 18.74
C GLU A 552 7.12 -3.58 18.03
N VAL A 553 5.80 -3.84 17.92
CA VAL A 553 5.29 -4.96 17.12
C VAL A 553 5.49 -4.71 15.63
N LEU A 554 5.23 -3.49 15.15
CA LEU A 554 5.39 -3.13 13.74
C LEU A 554 6.86 -3.13 13.30
N ASP A 555 7.76 -2.55 14.11
CA ASP A 555 9.19 -2.42 13.79
C ASP A 555 9.97 -3.72 14.07
N GLY A 556 9.63 -4.41 15.17
CA GLY A 556 10.36 -5.56 15.69
C GLY A 556 9.70 -6.92 15.40
N GLY A 557 8.57 -6.94 14.69
CA GLY A 557 7.78 -8.13 14.44
C GLY A 557 8.54 -9.39 14.01
N PRO A 558 9.59 -9.36 13.15
CA PRO A 558 10.33 -10.57 12.79
C PRO A 558 11.01 -11.25 13.99
N VAL A 559 11.41 -10.46 14.99
CA VAL A 559 12.10 -10.94 16.19
C VAL A 559 11.14 -11.70 17.10
N TYR A 560 9.93 -11.17 17.27
CA TYR A 560 8.90 -11.69 18.18
C TYR A 560 7.93 -12.68 17.53
N GLU A 561 8.09 -12.96 16.24
CA GLU A 561 7.26 -13.91 15.51
C GLU A 561 7.25 -15.30 16.19
N GLY A 562 6.06 -15.85 16.40
CA GLY A 562 5.76 -17.09 17.10
C GLY A 562 5.69 -16.95 18.63
N GLN A 563 6.07 -15.80 19.19
CA GLN A 563 6.07 -15.55 20.64
C GLN A 563 4.76 -14.88 21.07
N ARG A 564 4.33 -15.15 22.30
CA ARG A 564 3.21 -14.46 22.93
C ARG A 564 3.59 -13.03 23.32
N VAL A 565 2.84 -12.09 22.78
CA VAL A 565 2.98 -10.66 23.03
C VAL A 565 1.68 -10.08 23.57
N CYS A 566 1.76 -8.89 24.19
CA CYS A 566 0.60 -8.11 24.60
C CYS A 566 0.83 -6.63 24.30
N VAL A 567 -0.15 -5.99 23.66
CA VAL A 567 -0.27 -4.53 23.56
C VAL A 567 -1.33 -4.05 24.54
N ALA A 568 -1.12 -2.87 25.14
CA ALA A 568 -2.00 -2.35 26.20
C ALA A 568 -2.57 -0.99 25.85
N ARG A 569 -3.79 -0.70 26.34
CA ARG A 569 -4.49 0.58 26.15
C ARG A 569 -4.62 0.96 24.67
N VAL A 570 -5.24 0.07 23.91
CA VAL A 570 -5.48 0.22 22.48
C VAL A 570 -6.99 0.30 22.21
N GLN A 571 -7.36 0.85 21.06
CA GLN A 571 -8.73 0.93 20.58
C GLN A 571 -8.84 0.36 19.18
N VAL A 572 -10.01 -0.14 18.82
CA VAL A 572 -10.31 -0.64 17.48
C VAL A 572 -10.41 0.53 16.51
N THR A 573 -9.58 0.54 15.47
CA THR A 573 -9.53 1.60 14.45
C THR A 573 -10.02 1.14 13.08
N ASP A 574 -10.04 -0.17 12.84
CA ASP A 574 -10.60 -0.76 11.62
C ASP A 574 -11.24 -2.12 11.98
N ILE A 575 -12.50 -2.33 11.59
CA ILE A 575 -13.25 -3.56 11.84
C ILE A 575 -13.27 -4.51 10.64
N ALA A 576 -12.69 -4.10 9.51
CA ALA A 576 -12.65 -4.85 8.27
C ALA A 576 -11.41 -4.47 7.46
N PRO A 577 -10.19 -4.67 8.00
CA PRO A 577 -8.97 -4.36 7.28
C PRO A 577 -8.91 -5.15 5.97
N PRO A 578 -8.40 -4.55 4.89
CA PRO A 578 -8.37 -5.20 3.59
C PRO A 578 -7.58 -6.52 3.65
N PRO A 579 -8.04 -7.57 2.94
CA PRO A 579 -7.36 -8.85 2.86
C PRO A 579 -5.94 -8.66 2.30
N GLY A 580 -4.97 -9.32 2.93
CA GLY A 580 -3.60 -9.36 2.44
C GLY A 580 -3.45 -10.32 1.26
N ALA A 581 -2.27 -10.32 0.64
CA ALA A 581 -1.94 -11.30 -0.38
C ALA A 581 -1.95 -12.72 0.21
N GLY A 582 -2.93 -13.54 -0.15
CA GLY A 582 -3.07 -14.93 0.32
C GLY A 582 -4.37 -15.25 1.06
N ASP A 583 -5.15 -14.24 1.47
CA ASP A 583 -6.41 -14.41 2.22
C ASP A 583 -7.59 -14.92 1.39
N GLY A 584 -7.38 -15.17 0.10
CA GLY A 584 -8.45 -15.47 -0.85
C GLY A 584 -9.32 -14.23 -1.13
N ASN A 585 -9.83 -14.13 -2.35
CA ASN A 585 -10.52 -12.91 -2.81
C ASN A 585 -11.99 -12.81 -2.35
N ALA A 586 -12.39 -13.38 -1.20
CA ALA A 586 -13.80 -13.48 -0.84
C ALA A 586 -14.12 -13.37 0.66
N GLY A 587 -14.77 -12.26 1.04
CA GLY A 587 -15.50 -12.12 2.32
C GLY A 587 -14.71 -11.47 3.47
N PRO A 588 -15.38 -10.99 4.54
CA PRO A 588 -14.72 -10.32 5.65
C PRO A 588 -13.69 -11.25 6.29
N THR A 589 -12.48 -10.74 6.51
CA THR A 589 -11.31 -11.49 7.02
C THR A 589 -11.45 -11.94 8.47
N ASN A 590 -12.57 -11.61 9.15
CA ASN A 590 -12.75 -11.73 10.60
C ASN A 590 -11.60 -11.10 11.42
N GLU A 591 -10.87 -10.17 10.82
CA GLU A 591 -9.78 -9.42 11.43
C GLU A 591 -10.26 -8.04 11.89
N PHE A 592 -9.57 -7.45 12.85
CA PHE A 592 -9.71 -6.04 13.19
C PHE A 592 -8.35 -5.44 13.56
N VAL A 593 -8.22 -4.12 13.49
CA VAL A 593 -6.99 -3.39 13.79
C VAL A 593 -7.12 -2.66 15.13
N VAL A 594 -6.09 -2.73 15.96
CA VAL A 594 -6.00 -1.97 17.21
C VAL A 594 -4.80 -1.03 17.21
N ALA A 595 -5.02 0.22 17.63
CA ALA A 595 -4.00 1.27 17.74
C ALA A 595 -4.23 2.14 18.99
N HIS A 596 -3.32 3.06 19.33
CA HIS A 596 -3.54 3.99 20.46
C HIS A 596 -4.50 5.14 20.11
N GLY A 597 -4.69 5.43 18.82
CA GLY A 597 -5.62 6.43 18.32
C GLY A 597 -6.03 6.15 16.86
N PRO A 598 -7.08 6.83 16.36
CA PRO A 598 -7.66 6.56 15.04
C PRO A 598 -6.76 6.90 13.85
N ASP A 599 -5.77 7.79 14.04
CA ASP A 599 -4.84 8.23 13.00
C ASP A 599 -3.45 7.56 13.12
N GLU A 600 -3.29 6.56 14.00
CA GLU A 600 -2.04 5.86 14.22
C GLU A 600 -2.03 4.49 13.54
N ASP A 601 -0.84 4.04 13.11
CA ASP A 601 -0.64 2.70 12.58
C ASP A 601 -1.00 1.66 13.66
N GLY A 602 -1.75 0.64 13.27
CA GLY A 602 -2.28 -0.36 14.18
C GLY A 602 -1.77 -1.77 13.89
N VAL A 603 -1.90 -2.63 14.90
CA VAL A 603 -1.61 -4.06 14.77
C VAL A 603 -2.91 -4.82 14.48
N ARG A 604 -2.85 -5.78 13.56
CA ARG A 604 -3.99 -6.65 13.25
C ARG A 604 -4.19 -7.68 14.35
N VAL A 605 -5.44 -7.98 14.64
CA VAL A 605 -5.87 -9.10 15.49
C VAL A 605 -6.65 -10.06 14.60
N ASP A 606 -6.23 -11.32 14.57
CA ASP A 606 -6.67 -12.34 13.61
C ASP A 606 -7.35 -13.52 14.32
N ASP A 607 -8.11 -14.31 13.56
CA ASP A 607 -8.94 -15.40 14.06
C ASP A 607 -8.29 -16.78 13.96
N PHE A 608 -7.00 -16.87 13.57
CA PHE A 608 -6.29 -18.12 13.33
C PHE A 608 -6.28 -19.10 14.51
N LEU A 609 -6.16 -18.59 15.74
CA LEU A 609 -6.19 -19.39 16.96
C LEU A 609 -7.53 -19.29 17.69
N TYR A 610 -8.11 -18.09 17.76
CA TYR A 610 -9.41 -17.85 18.37
C TYR A 610 -10.12 -16.70 17.67
N ARG A 611 -11.37 -16.96 17.27
CA ARG A 611 -12.26 -15.97 16.72
C ARG A 611 -13.11 -15.33 17.80
N GLU A 612 -13.00 -14.02 17.97
CA GLU A 612 -13.95 -13.26 18.78
C GLU A 612 -15.32 -13.20 18.08
N ASP A 613 -16.39 -13.55 18.80
CA ASP A 613 -17.75 -13.49 18.30
C ASP A 613 -18.71 -12.96 19.39
N PRO A 614 -19.40 -11.83 19.18
CA PRO A 614 -19.34 -10.96 17.99
C PRO A 614 -18.01 -10.20 17.86
N LEU A 615 -17.63 -9.85 16.63
CA LEU A 615 -16.46 -9.01 16.36
C LEU A 615 -16.58 -7.64 17.09
N PRO A 616 -15.46 -7.04 17.53
CA PRO A 616 -15.45 -5.71 18.12
C PRO A 616 -16.03 -4.64 17.19
N ALA A 617 -16.67 -3.62 17.76
CA ALA A 617 -17.09 -2.43 17.03
C ALA A 617 -15.95 -1.40 16.95
N LEU A 618 -16.05 -0.45 16.01
CA LEU A 618 -15.16 0.71 15.95
C LEU A 618 -15.13 1.45 17.28
N ASP A 619 -13.96 1.95 17.70
CA ASP A 619 -13.69 2.63 18.97
C ASP A 619 -13.83 1.78 20.25
N ASP A 620 -14.12 0.49 20.15
CA ASP A 620 -14.05 -0.41 21.30
C ASP A 620 -12.62 -0.41 21.87
N ARG A 621 -12.50 -0.33 23.20
CA ARG A 621 -11.21 -0.22 23.88
C ARG A 621 -10.81 -1.50 24.57
N PHE A 622 -9.53 -1.81 24.49
CA PHE A 622 -8.88 -2.90 25.21
C PHE A 622 -7.87 -2.35 26.21
N VAL A 623 -7.99 -2.79 27.46
CA VAL A 623 -6.92 -2.63 28.45
C VAL A 623 -5.69 -3.37 27.96
N ARG A 624 -5.87 -4.56 27.39
CA ARG A 624 -4.80 -5.38 26.83
C ARG A 624 -5.31 -6.33 25.76
N VAL A 625 -4.61 -6.41 24.65
CA VAL A 625 -4.76 -7.44 23.62
C VAL A 625 -3.49 -8.27 23.62
N CYS A 626 -3.62 -9.57 23.89
CA CYS A 626 -2.54 -10.53 23.90
C CYS A 626 -2.76 -11.59 22.82
N GLY A 627 -1.72 -12.37 22.54
CA GLY A 627 -1.80 -13.50 21.62
C GLY A 627 -0.43 -13.90 21.11
N VAL A 628 -0.37 -14.94 20.29
CA VAL A 628 0.86 -15.30 19.59
C VAL A 628 1.07 -14.33 18.43
N LEU A 629 2.24 -13.71 18.32
CA LEU A 629 2.52 -12.85 17.17
C LEU A 629 2.82 -13.72 15.95
N ARG A 630 2.13 -13.50 14.85
CA ARG A 630 2.35 -14.23 13.59
C ARG A 630 2.62 -13.25 12.45
N LEU A 631 3.57 -13.60 11.60
CA LEU A 631 3.72 -12.95 10.30
C LEU A 631 2.94 -13.74 9.27
N ALA A 632 1.90 -13.14 8.69
CA ALA A 632 1.12 -13.71 7.61
C ALA A 632 0.69 -12.61 6.64
N ASN A 633 0.79 -12.86 5.34
CA ASN A 633 0.37 -11.95 4.27
C ASN A 633 0.97 -10.53 4.42
N GLU A 634 2.27 -10.47 4.74
CA GLU A 634 3.02 -9.21 4.95
C GLU A 634 2.56 -8.35 6.14
N ASN A 635 1.70 -8.89 7.01
CA ASN A 635 1.23 -8.19 8.21
C ASN A 635 1.60 -8.98 9.47
N TYR A 636 2.01 -8.25 10.52
CA TYR A 636 2.09 -8.81 11.86
C TYR A 636 0.71 -8.82 12.49
N LYS A 637 0.29 -10.02 12.90
CA LYS A 637 -1.03 -10.27 13.48
C LYS A 637 -0.87 -10.86 14.87
N ILE A 638 -1.59 -10.32 15.84
CA ILE A 638 -1.70 -10.94 17.17
C ILE A 638 -2.81 -11.97 17.08
N GLU A 639 -2.48 -13.22 17.38
CA GLU A 639 -3.39 -14.37 17.36
C GLU A 639 -3.86 -14.68 18.78
N PRO A 640 -5.03 -14.18 19.23
CA PRO A 640 -5.54 -14.48 20.57
C PRO A 640 -5.74 -16.00 20.68
N ARG A 641 -5.46 -16.58 21.84
CA ARG A 641 -5.62 -18.03 22.03
C ARG A 641 -7.00 -18.39 22.55
N ASP A 642 -7.58 -17.46 23.29
CA ASP A 642 -8.91 -17.51 23.84
C ASP A 642 -9.37 -16.09 24.22
N ARG A 643 -10.60 -15.97 24.72
CA ARG A 643 -11.20 -14.70 25.15
C ARG A 643 -10.37 -13.95 26.22
N THR A 644 -9.58 -14.65 27.05
CA THR A 644 -8.81 -14.03 28.14
C THR A 644 -7.63 -13.21 27.63
N ASP A 645 -7.20 -13.46 26.39
CA ASP A 645 -6.19 -12.65 25.72
C ASP A 645 -6.78 -11.29 25.23
N LEU A 646 -8.11 -11.13 25.21
CA LEU A 646 -8.82 -9.90 24.78
C LEU A 646 -9.45 -9.15 25.98
N ASP A 647 -8.62 -8.49 26.78
CA ASP A 647 -9.04 -7.78 28.00
C ASP A 647 -9.57 -6.37 27.69
N ARG A 648 -10.89 -6.21 27.80
CA ARG A 648 -11.59 -4.92 27.61
C ARG A 648 -11.63 -4.05 28.89
N GLY A 649 -11.20 -4.60 30.02
CA GLY A 649 -11.42 -3.99 31.32
C GLY A 649 -12.91 -3.95 31.73
N PRO A 650 -13.22 -3.39 32.91
CA PRO A 650 -14.60 -3.20 33.34
C PRO A 650 -15.33 -2.21 32.41
N PRO A 651 -16.58 -2.47 32.00
CA PRO A 651 -17.35 -1.54 31.18
C PRO A 651 -17.55 -0.19 31.89
N VAL A 652 -17.30 0.91 31.19
CA VAL A 652 -17.51 2.29 31.68
C VAL A 652 -18.51 3.05 30.80
N VAL A 653 -19.12 4.13 31.30
CA VAL A 653 -20.01 4.96 30.47
C VAL A 653 -19.16 5.79 29.51
N ILE A 654 -19.42 5.66 28.21
CA ILE A 654 -18.72 6.42 27.16
C ILE A 654 -19.58 7.52 26.54
N ALA A 655 -20.91 7.37 26.58
CA ALA A 655 -21.85 8.34 26.03
C ALA A 655 -23.18 8.30 26.78
N ILE A 656 -23.89 9.44 26.73
CA ILE A 656 -25.33 9.52 27.02
C ILE A 656 -25.96 10.09 25.75
N GLU A 657 -26.77 9.29 25.06
CA GLU A 657 -27.31 9.61 23.74
C GLU A 657 -28.83 9.67 23.81
N PRO A 658 -29.48 10.66 23.16
CA PRO A 658 -28.87 11.79 22.47
C PRO A 658 -28.37 12.89 23.45
N PRO A 659 -27.42 13.74 23.04
CA PRO A 659 -26.79 14.74 23.92
C PRO A 659 -27.75 15.84 24.40
N LEU A 660 -28.86 16.05 23.69
CA LEU A 660 -29.98 16.90 24.11
C LEU A 660 -31.28 16.10 24.02
N SER A 661 -32.02 16.03 25.12
CA SER A 661 -33.34 15.41 25.22
C SER A 661 -34.34 16.30 25.93
N PHE A 662 -35.63 15.97 25.81
CA PHE A 662 -36.74 16.75 26.34
C PHE A 662 -37.65 15.88 27.22
N LEU A 663 -38.17 16.47 28.29
CA LEU A 663 -39.19 15.89 29.17
C LEU A 663 -40.11 17.02 29.67
N ARG A 664 -41.41 16.79 29.86
CA ARG A 664 -42.29 17.83 30.43
C ARG A 664 -42.24 17.88 31.95
N ALA A 665 -42.44 19.07 32.49
CA ALA A 665 -42.69 19.25 33.92
C ALA A 665 -44.01 18.56 34.31
N GLY A 666 -43.95 17.67 35.30
CA GLY A 666 -45.05 16.83 35.77
C GLY A 666 -45.04 15.41 35.23
N ASP A 667 -44.20 15.10 34.24
CA ASP A 667 -44.11 13.77 33.64
C ASP A 667 -42.95 12.95 34.24
N GLU A 668 -43.21 11.66 34.45
CA GLU A 668 -42.19 10.64 34.75
C GLU A 668 -42.07 9.74 33.51
N GLY A 669 -40.88 9.66 32.92
CA GLY A 669 -40.69 8.93 31.67
C GLY A 669 -39.27 8.98 31.13
N VAL A 670 -39.10 8.43 29.93
CA VAL A 670 -37.82 8.44 29.22
C VAL A 670 -37.74 9.73 28.40
N PRO A 671 -36.80 10.65 28.68
CA PRO A 671 -36.60 11.84 27.86
C PRO A 671 -36.29 11.44 26.41
N GLN A 672 -36.77 12.24 25.46
CA GLN A 672 -36.66 11.95 24.03
C GLN A 672 -35.80 13.00 23.32
N GLY A 673 -34.95 12.59 22.38
CA GLY A 673 -34.27 13.50 21.47
C GLY A 673 -35.18 14.07 20.38
N PHE A 674 -34.60 14.87 19.48
CA PHE A 674 -35.31 15.41 18.32
C PHE A 674 -35.84 14.34 17.35
N ASP A 675 -35.15 13.20 17.28
CA ASP A 675 -35.51 12.05 16.45
C ASP A 675 -36.40 11.04 17.19
N GLY A 676 -36.85 11.37 18.41
CA GLY A 676 -37.55 10.45 19.32
C GLY A 676 -36.70 9.27 19.77
N GLU A 677 -35.38 9.43 19.72
CA GLU A 677 -34.44 8.50 20.32
C GLU A 677 -34.53 8.64 21.85
N PRO A 678 -34.70 7.53 22.59
CA PRO A 678 -34.75 7.57 24.04
C PRO A 678 -33.38 7.95 24.60
N LEU A 679 -33.37 8.77 25.65
CA LEU A 679 -32.15 9.07 26.40
C LEU A 679 -31.59 7.77 27.02
N THR A 680 -30.40 7.38 26.59
CA THR A 680 -29.75 6.12 26.94
C THR A 680 -28.32 6.34 27.40
N VAL A 681 -27.88 5.54 28.37
CA VAL A 681 -26.45 5.39 28.69
C VAL A 681 -25.84 4.33 27.79
N VAL A 682 -24.62 4.58 27.30
CA VAL A 682 -23.88 3.65 26.44
C VAL A 682 -22.58 3.26 27.15
N LEU A 683 -22.35 1.96 27.30
CA LEU A 683 -21.13 1.41 27.87
C LEU A 683 -20.01 1.26 26.83
N SER A 684 -18.76 1.18 27.29
CA SER A 684 -17.58 0.90 26.45
C SER A 684 -17.56 -0.51 25.85
N ALA A 685 -18.34 -1.45 26.42
CA ALA A 685 -18.45 -2.83 25.96
C ALA A 685 -19.82 -3.42 26.37
N ILE A 686 -20.19 -4.56 25.78
CA ILE A 686 -21.33 -5.35 26.23
C ILE A 686 -21.11 -5.77 27.68
N ALA A 687 -22.13 -5.62 28.51
CA ALA A 687 -22.09 -6.02 29.91
C ALA A 687 -22.04 -7.55 30.03
N GLU A 688 -20.91 -8.11 30.51
CA GLU A 688 -20.78 -9.55 30.80
C GLU A 688 -21.42 -9.95 32.14
N MET A 689 -21.61 -8.96 33.01
CA MET A 689 -22.34 -9.04 34.26
C MET A 689 -23.13 -7.74 34.45
N PRO A 690 -24.23 -7.69 35.24
CA PRO A 690 -25.01 -6.47 35.39
C PRO A 690 -24.16 -5.29 35.85
N VAL A 691 -24.12 -4.21 35.07
CA VAL A 691 -23.31 -3.01 35.37
C VAL A 691 -24.21 -1.94 35.95
N ALA A 692 -23.89 -1.48 37.16
CA ALA A 692 -24.59 -0.38 37.81
C ALA A 692 -23.98 0.96 37.39
N VAL A 693 -24.79 1.80 36.74
CA VAL A 693 -24.44 3.16 36.33
C VAL A 693 -25.14 4.14 37.28
N GLN A 694 -24.37 4.97 37.97
CA GLN A 694 -24.92 6.05 38.80
C GLN A 694 -25.41 7.18 37.90
N VAL A 695 -26.56 7.78 38.22
CA VAL A 695 -27.13 8.91 37.45
C VAL A 695 -27.52 10.05 38.39
N GLU A 696 -27.05 11.26 38.09
CA GLU A 696 -27.28 12.47 38.88
C GLU A 696 -27.83 13.60 38.00
N SER A 697 -28.72 14.41 38.58
CA SER A 697 -29.21 15.66 37.99
C SER A 697 -28.44 16.85 38.52
N GLY A 698 -28.01 17.74 37.62
CA GLY A 698 -27.37 19.01 37.96
C GLY A 698 -28.33 20.04 38.57
N ASP A 699 -29.65 19.85 38.42
CA ASP A 699 -30.67 20.65 39.09
C ASP A 699 -31.84 19.76 39.57
N PRO A 700 -31.74 19.18 40.78
CA PRO A 700 -32.79 18.35 41.36
C PRO A 700 -34.10 19.09 41.64
N ALA A 701 -34.15 20.42 41.57
CA ALA A 701 -35.40 21.17 41.71
C ALA A 701 -36.22 21.17 40.40
N ALA A 702 -35.55 20.99 39.26
CA ALA A 702 -36.16 20.95 37.93
C ALA A 702 -36.33 19.52 37.38
N LEU A 703 -35.37 18.64 37.64
CA LEU A 703 -35.35 17.27 37.10
C LEU A 703 -34.83 16.29 38.14
N LEU A 704 -35.61 15.27 38.47
CA LEU A 704 -35.21 14.20 39.40
C LEU A 704 -34.75 12.96 38.63
N THR A 705 -33.75 12.27 39.20
CA THR A 705 -33.28 10.97 38.69
C THR A 705 -33.83 9.85 39.57
N THR A 706 -34.00 8.68 38.99
CA THR A 706 -34.39 7.46 39.72
C THR A 706 -33.23 6.81 40.49
N GLY A 707 -32.02 7.40 40.44
CA GLY A 707 -30.80 6.89 41.05
C GLY A 707 -29.95 6.11 40.06
N ALA A 708 -29.54 4.89 40.43
CA ALA A 708 -28.70 4.06 39.56
C ALA A 708 -29.52 3.29 38.52
N VAL A 709 -29.05 3.25 37.27
CA VAL A 709 -29.59 2.39 36.21
C VAL A 709 -28.70 1.15 36.05
N VAL A 710 -29.30 0.00 35.72
CA VAL A 710 -28.55 -1.24 35.51
C VAL A 710 -28.57 -1.58 34.02
N VAL A 711 -27.38 -1.71 33.42
CA VAL A 711 -27.23 -2.29 32.09
C VAL A 711 -27.17 -3.82 32.25
N PRO A 712 -28.13 -4.57 31.70
CA PRO A 712 -28.22 -6.01 31.91
C PRO A 712 -27.19 -6.78 31.08
N VAL A 713 -26.97 -8.05 31.45
CA VAL A 713 -26.02 -8.92 30.74
C VAL A 713 -26.41 -9.06 29.27
N GLY A 714 -25.43 -8.94 28.37
CA GLY A 714 -25.63 -9.03 26.92
C GLY A 714 -26.02 -7.70 26.27
N GLU A 715 -26.28 -6.65 27.06
CA GLU A 715 -26.59 -5.32 26.54
C GLU A 715 -25.42 -4.36 26.71
N ARG A 716 -25.34 -3.37 25.82
CA ARG A 716 -24.40 -2.23 25.92
C ARG A 716 -25.10 -0.94 26.35
N ARG A 717 -26.43 -0.92 26.33
CA ARG A 717 -27.25 0.28 26.49
C ARG A 717 -28.34 0.07 27.54
N ALA A 718 -28.71 1.14 28.24
CA ALA A 718 -29.91 1.18 29.08
C ALA A 718 -30.58 2.55 28.98
N THR A 719 -31.91 2.58 28.91
CA THR A 719 -32.70 3.82 28.88
C THR A 719 -32.74 4.48 30.26
N LEU A 720 -32.74 5.80 30.29
CA LEU A 720 -32.86 6.60 31.51
C LEU A 720 -34.31 7.05 31.71
N THR A 721 -34.90 6.69 32.85
CA THR A 721 -36.21 7.22 33.28
C THR A 721 -35.99 8.32 34.32
N LEU A 722 -36.53 9.50 34.04
CA LEU A 722 -36.40 10.71 34.84
C LEU A 722 -37.78 11.30 35.15
N GLU A 723 -37.87 12.20 36.13
CA GLU A 723 -39.10 12.93 36.49
C GLU A 723 -38.88 14.44 36.32
N GLY A 724 -39.66 15.09 35.47
CA GLY A 724 -39.65 16.54 35.31
C GLY A 724 -40.47 17.21 36.41
N VAL A 725 -39.89 18.16 37.13
CA VAL A 725 -40.54 18.83 38.29
C VAL A 725 -40.89 20.29 37.99
N LEU A 726 -39.90 21.08 37.57
CA LEU A 726 -40.07 22.49 37.22
C LEU A 726 -39.46 22.78 35.84
N PRO A 727 -40.03 23.73 35.07
CA PRO A 727 -39.47 24.10 33.78
C PRO A 727 -38.02 24.60 33.91
N ALA A 728 -37.15 24.13 33.01
CA ALA A 728 -35.75 24.51 32.95
C ALA A 728 -35.20 24.33 31.54
N GLU A 729 -34.49 25.34 31.02
CA GLU A 729 -33.97 25.34 29.64
C GLU A 729 -32.86 24.32 29.40
N ALA A 730 -32.03 24.05 30.43
CA ALA A 730 -30.93 23.09 30.35
C ALA A 730 -30.61 22.55 31.74
N VAL A 731 -30.81 21.24 31.94
CA VAL A 731 -30.40 20.51 33.14
C VAL A 731 -29.38 19.45 32.73
N ALA A 732 -28.19 19.50 33.33
CA ALA A 732 -27.17 18.48 33.13
C ALA A 732 -27.62 17.15 33.76
N VAL A 733 -27.54 16.05 33.00
CA VAL A 733 -27.68 14.68 33.49
C VAL A 733 -26.32 14.01 33.39
N ARG A 734 -25.80 13.55 34.51
CA ARG A 734 -24.46 12.95 34.64
C ARG A 734 -24.56 11.47 34.92
N ALA A 735 -23.76 10.66 34.22
CA ALA A 735 -23.71 9.21 34.43
C ALA A 735 -22.27 8.67 34.49
N TRP A 736 -22.02 7.71 35.39
CA TRP A 736 -20.72 7.06 35.55
C TRP A 736 -20.80 5.66 36.19
N THR A 737 -19.80 4.81 35.93
CA THR A 737 -19.60 3.55 36.68
C THR A 737 -18.67 3.75 37.88
N ALA A 738 -18.56 2.77 38.78
CA ALA A 738 -17.71 2.88 39.97
C ALA A 738 -16.20 2.99 39.63
N GLU A 739 -15.84 2.50 38.45
CA GLU A 739 -14.49 2.40 37.92
C GLU A 739 -14.06 3.66 37.15
N GLN A 740 -14.96 4.63 36.97
CA GLN A 740 -14.76 5.82 36.13
C GLN A 740 -14.42 7.06 36.96
N GLU A 741 -13.35 7.78 36.59
CA GLU A 741 -12.86 8.96 37.33
C GLU A 741 -13.75 10.22 37.16
N ALA A 742 -14.39 10.38 35.99
CA ALA A 742 -15.20 11.54 35.65
C ALA A 742 -16.49 11.16 34.93
N PRO A 743 -17.64 11.76 35.29
CA PRO A 743 -18.92 11.42 34.68
C PRO A 743 -19.06 11.97 33.27
N ILE A 744 -19.82 11.24 32.44
CA ILE A 744 -20.29 11.71 31.14
C ILE A 744 -21.56 12.54 31.36
N GLU A 745 -21.75 13.60 30.57
CA GLU A 745 -22.86 14.55 30.71
C GLU A 745 -23.66 14.66 29.42
N ALA A 746 -25.00 14.70 29.54
CA ALA A 746 -25.93 15.13 28.51
C ALA A 746 -26.87 16.21 29.09
N THR A 747 -27.60 16.89 28.21
CA THR A 747 -28.55 17.94 28.61
C THR A 747 -29.98 17.44 28.46
N VAL A 748 -30.80 17.66 29.48
CA VAL A 748 -32.25 17.51 29.41
C VAL A 748 -32.92 18.86 29.61
N ARG A 749 -33.76 19.27 28.65
CA ARG A 749 -34.64 20.43 28.80
C ARG A 749 -35.96 20.00 29.41
N VAL A 750 -36.35 20.63 30.51
CA VAL A 750 -37.65 20.40 31.16
C VAL A 750 -38.65 21.42 30.63
N VAL A 751 -39.60 20.96 29.83
CA VAL A 751 -40.56 21.78 29.09
C VAL A 751 -41.77 22.09 29.97
N GLY A 752 -42.07 23.37 30.14
CA GLY A 752 -43.21 23.83 30.93
C GLY A 752 -44.55 23.74 30.19
N PRO A 753 -45.67 23.94 30.91
CA PRO A 753 -47.01 23.94 30.31
C PRO A 753 -47.28 25.13 29.38
N GLU A 754 -46.55 26.24 29.57
CA GLU A 754 -46.65 27.44 28.72
C GLU A 754 -45.65 27.41 27.54
N ASP A 755 -44.73 26.44 27.53
CA ASP A 755 -43.78 26.27 26.43
C ASP A 755 -44.47 25.55 25.27
N VAL A 756 -44.66 26.28 24.18
CA VAL A 756 -45.26 25.79 22.94
C VAL A 756 -44.22 25.74 21.82
N PRO A 757 -44.32 24.79 20.87
CA PRO A 757 -43.46 24.76 19.69
C PRO A 757 -43.50 26.07 18.91
N THR A 758 -42.35 26.49 18.37
CA THR A 758 -42.22 27.72 17.57
C THR A 758 -41.85 27.46 16.12
N THR A 759 -41.50 26.22 15.78
CA THR A 759 -41.16 25.81 14.42
C THR A 759 -41.86 24.52 14.03
N LEU A 760 -42.23 24.42 12.76
CA LEU A 760 -42.70 23.20 12.10
C LEU A 760 -41.86 23.04 10.83
N ARG A 761 -41.38 21.83 10.53
CA ARG A 761 -40.62 21.56 9.31
C ARG A 761 -40.81 20.11 8.84
N PHE A 762 -40.70 19.89 7.54
CA PHE A 762 -40.57 18.54 6.98
C PHE A 762 -39.13 18.04 7.07
N ASP A 763 -38.98 16.73 7.22
CA ASP A 763 -37.72 16.03 7.11
C ASP A 763 -37.91 14.69 6.37
N PRO A 764 -37.35 14.54 5.16
CA PRO A 764 -36.62 15.58 4.42
C PRO A 764 -37.56 16.71 3.92
N ALA A 765 -37.01 17.92 3.73
CA ALA A 765 -37.74 19.06 3.17
C ALA A 765 -37.82 19.05 1.63
N GLU A 766 -37.02 18.20 0.98
CA GLU A 766 -37.04 17.94 -0.45
C GLU A 766 -37.12 16.44 -0.68
N LEU A 767 -38.05 16.00 -1.53
CA LEU A 767 -38.25 14.61 -1.88
C LEU A 767 -38.04 14.40 -3.38
N GLU A 768 -37.23 13.41 -3.74
CA GLU A 768 -37.15 12.88 -5.09
C GLU A 768 -37.71 11.46 -5.08
N LEU A 769 -38.79 11.24 -5.83
CA LEU A 769 -39.49 9.96 -5.88
C LEU A 769 -39.58 9.45 -7.31
N ALA A 770 -39.47 8.14 -7.50
CA ALA A 770 -39.93 7.49 -8.72
C ALA A 770 -41.46 7.35 -8.69
N MET A 771 -42.12 7.42 -9.85
CA MET A 771 -43.57 7.16 -9.91
C MET A 771 -43.90 5.76 -9.35
N LEU A 772 -44.94 5.64 -8.51
CA LEU A 772 -45.33 4.47 -7.71
C LEU A 772 -44.46 4.18 -6.46
N GLU A 773 -43.47 5.01 -6.17
CA GLU A 773 -42.69 4.92 -4.93
C GLU A 773 -43.49 5.44 -3.73
N GLN A 774 -43.30 4.82 -2.57
CA GLN A 774 -43.81 5.29 -1.28
C GLN A 774 -42.65 5.63 -0.34
N ARG A 775 -42.76 6.74 0.39
CA ARG A 775 -41.70 7.22 1.29
C ARG A 775 -42.28 7.80 2.57
N ASP A 776 -41.73 7.39 3.72
CA ASP A 776 -42.06 8.02 5.00
C ASP A 776 -41.40 9.39 5.13
N VAL A 777 -42.16 10.37 5.60
CA VAL A 777 -41.74 11.74 5.87
C VAL A 777 -42.09 12.09 7.31
N LEU A 778 -41.22 12.87 7.95
CA LEU A 778 -41.43 13.37 9.31
C LEU A 778 -41.84 14.84 9.27
N LEU A 779 -42.87 15.20 10.04
CA LEU A 779 -43.12 16.58 10.46
C LEU A 779 -42.50 16.78 11.83
N ARG A 780 -41.58 17.74 11.96
CA ARG A 780 -40.78 17.97 13.16
C ARG A 780 -41.10 19.29 13.83
N LEU A 781 -41.07 19.28 15.16
CA LEU A 781 -41.19 20.44 16.05
C LEU A 781 -39.84 20.72 16.74
N ASP A 782 -39.65 21.94 17.24
CA ASP A 782 -38.51 22.34 18.09
C ASP A 782 -38.71 22.04 19.58
N LEU A 783 -39.96 21.77 19.97
CA LEU A 783 -40.34 21.35 21.32
C LEU A 783 -41.34 20.20 21.26
N PRO A 784 -41.44 19.39 22.32
CA PRO A 784 -42.41 18.30 22.38
C PRO A 784 -43.82 18.84 22.12
N ALA A 785 -44.61 18.12 21.34
CA ALA A 785 -46.00 18.45 21.10
C ALA A 785 -46.77 18.45 22.43
N PRO A 786 -47.61 19.46 22.71
CA PRO A 786 -48.63 19.35 23.73
C PRO A 786 -49.57 18.17 23.43
N PRO A 787 -50.41 17.74 24.38
CA PRO A 787 -51.47 16.78 24.07
C PRO A 787 -52.38 17.27 22.93
N ASP A 788 -52.94 16.32 22.18
CA ASP A 788 -53.98 16.54 21.16
C ASP A 788 -53.60 17.50 20.01
N GLN A 789 -52.35 17.46 19.53
CA GLN A 789 -51.90 18.29 18.39
C GLN A 789 -52.10 17.57 17.05
N VAL A 790 -52.77 18.23 16.11
CA VAL A 790 -53.04 17.71 14.75
C VAL A 790 -52.65 18.77 13.72
N ALA A 791 -51.75 18.42 12.80
CA ALA A 791 -51.38 19.25 11.67
C ALA A 791 -52.25 18.92 10.46
N THR A 792 -52.74 19.94 9.75
CA THR A 792 -53.44 19.76 8.47
C THR A 792 -52.42 19.77 7.34
N VAL A 793 -52.50 18.80 6.43
CA VAL A 793 -51.54 18.62 5.33
C VAL A 793 -52.23 18.74 3.98
N HIS A 794 -51.62 19.49 3.07
CA HIS A 794 -52.13 19.77 1.73
C HIS A 794 -51.05 19.55 0.67
N VAL A 795 -51.46 19.30 -0.58
CA VAL A 795 -50.54 19.13 -1.72
C VAL A 795 -51.01 19.95 -2.92
N GLU A 796 -50.10 20.67 -3.56
CA GLU A 796 -50.35 21.43 -4.78
C GLU A 796 -49.23 21.25 -5.83
N PRO A 797 -49.54 20.90 -7.10
CA PRO A 797 -50.85 20.55 -7.63
C PRO A 797 -51.32 19.16 -7.14
N ALA A 798 -52.64 19.02 -6.95
CA ALA A 798 -53.22 17.74 -6.56
C ALA A 798 -53.03 16.66 -7.65
N GLY A 799 -52.79 15.41 -7.23
CA GLY A 799 -52.68 14.24 -8.11
C GLY A 799 -51.25 13.86 -8.52
N ILE A 800 -50.23 14.61 -8.10
CA ILE A 800 -48.81 14.23 -8.26
C ILE A 800 -48.38 13.27 -7.15
N VAL A 801 -48.70 13.59 -5.89
CA VAL A 801 -48.50 12.70 -4.74
C VAL A 801 -49.76 12.59 -3.88
N SER A 802 -49.86 11.51 -3.12
CA SER A 802 -50.90 11.30 -2.09
C SER A 802 -50.29 11.50 -0.70
N VAL A 803 -51.02 12.22 0.15
CA VAL A 803 -50.68 12.50 1.56
C VAL A 803 -51.96 12.41 2.41
N PRO A 804 -51.88 12.06 3.71
CA PRO A 804 -53.02 12.18 4.61
C PRO A 804 -53.42 13.64 4.77
N ALA A 805 -54.72 13.90 5.00
CA ALA A 805 -55.21 15.27 5.19
C ALA A 805 -54.89 15.84 6.58
N GLU A 806 -54.70 14.97 7.57
CA GLU A 806 -54.39 15.29 8.95
C GLU A 806 -53.30 14.35 9.47
N VAL A 807 -52.35 14.90 10.23
CA VAL A 807 -51.25 14.15 10.86
C VAL A 807 -51.26 14.50 12.35
N GLU A 808 -51.50 13.49 13.18
CA GLU A 808 -51.54 13.62 14.65
C GLU A 808 -50.14 13.44 15.24
N PHE A 809 -49.78 14.29 16.20
CA PHE A 809 -48.57 14.14 17.01
C PHE A 809 -48.93 13.42 18.30
N ASP A 810 -48.22 12.33 18.60
CA ASP A 810 -48.31 11.69 19.91
C ASP A 810 -47.97 12.72 21.02
N PRO A 811 -48.64 12.68 22.17
CA PRO A 811 -48.31 13.56 23.28
C PRO A 811 -46.83 13.44 23.65
N ASN A 812 -46.14 14.58 23.75
CA ASN A 812 -44.70 14.69 24.01
C ASN A 812 -43.77 14.19 22.89
N ALA A 813 -44.29 13.84 21.71
CA ALA A 813 -43.44 13.55 20.56
C ALA A 813 -42.88 14.84 19.94
N MET A 814 -41.65 14.76 19.43
CA MET A 814 -40.99 15.85 18.70
C MET A 814 -41.29 15.82 17.20
N PHE A 815 -41.91 14.73 16.72
CA PHE A 815 -42.26 14.56 15.32
C PHE A 815 -43.52 13.70 15.18
N ALA A 816 -44.13 13.79 14.00
CA ALA A 816 -45.15 12.86 13.53
C ALA A 816 -44.73 12.31 12.18
N ARG A 817 -44.97 11.01 11.95
CA ARG A 817 -44.60 10.30 10.72
C ARG A 817 -45.82 10.03 9.87
N PHE A 818 -45.69 10.24 8.56
CA PHE A 818 -46.69 9.80 7.59
C PHE A 818 -46.04 9.43 6.25
N THR A 819 -46.76 8.69 5.41
CA THR A 819 -46.26 8.21 4.12
C THR A 819 -46.74 9.10 2.97
N VAL A 820 -45.83 9.44 2.07
CA VAL A 820 -46.07 10.10 0.78
C VAL A 820 -46.02 9.05 -0.33
N GLU A 821 -47.03 9.02 -1.20
CA GLU A 821 -47.10 8.10 -2.35
C GLU A 821 -47.03 8.86 -3.66
N ALA A 822 -46.11 8.47 -4.56
CA ALA A 822 -45.96 9.08 -5.87
C ALA A 822 -46.99 8.54 -6.88
N LEU A 823 -47.89 9.41 -7.35
CA LEU A 823 -49.01 9.05 -8.22
C LEU A 823 -48.78 9.38 -9.70
N ALA A 824 -48.09 10.49 -10.00
CA ALA A 824 -47.82 10.93 -11.36
C ALA A 824 -46.51 11.72 -11.44
N ALA A 825 -45.83 11.64 -12.58
CA ALA A 825 -44.60 12.40 -12.82
C ALA A 825 -44.88 13.91 -12.86
N GLY A 826 -44.01 14.70 -12.23
CA GLY A 826 -44.12 16.15 -12.11
C GLY A 826 -43.68 16.66 -10.73
N ASP A 827 -43.73 17.97 -10.57
CA ASP A 827 -43.34 18.64 -9.32
C ASP A 827 -44.59 18.99 -8.50
N ALA A 828 -44.50 18.83 -7.19
CA ALA A 828 -45.52 19.26 -6.22
C ALA A 828 -44.90 19.85 -4.96
N VAL A 829 -45.70 20.60 -4.21
CA VAL A 829 -45.37 21.11 -2.88
C VAL A 829 -46.37 20.53 -1.89
N ILE A 830 -45.85 19.92 -0.83
CA ILE A 830 -46.63 19.50 0.34
C ILE A 830 -46.53 20.62 1.37
N THR A 831 -47.65 21.11 1.87
CA THR A 831 -47.70 22.09 2.95
C THR A 831 -48.33 21.48 4.20
N ALA A 832 -47.84 21.87 5.38
CA ALA A 832 -48.42 21.48 6.65
C ALA A 832 -48.61 22.69 7.56
N ASP A 833 -49.79 22.77 8.19
CA ASP A 833 -50.16 23.82 9.13
C ASP A 833 -50.51 23.22 10.50
N LEU A 834 -49.91 23.75 11.56
CA LEU A 834 -50.22 23.42 12.95
C LEU A 834 -50.45 24.71 13.73
N GLY A 835 -51.71 25.11 13.89
CA GLY A 835 -52.06 26.40 14.49
C GLY A 835 -51.54 27.57 13.63
N ASP A 836 -50.60 28.35 14.16
CA ASP A 836 -49.93 29.45 13.45
C ASP A 836 -48.60 29.01 12.79
N LEU A 837 -48.16 27.76 12.98
CA LEU A 837 -46.93 27.21 12.41
C LEU A 837 -47.19 26.67 11.01
N HIS A 838 -46.25 26.91 10.09
CA HIS A 838 -46.36 26.53 8.69
C HIS A 838 -45.05 25.90 8.20
N ALA A 839 -45.14 24.84 7.40
CA ALA A 839 -44.03 24.16 6.76
C ALA A 839 -44.35 23.80 5.32
N GLU A 840 -43.33 23.76 4.47
CA GLU A 840 -43.43 23.32 3.07
C GLU A 840 -42.32 22.30 2.76
N ALA A 841 -42.64 21.32 1.93
CA ALA A 841 -41.69 20.40 1.32
C ALA A 841 -41.92 20.33 -0.19
N THR A 842 -40.84 20.33 -0.97
CA THR A 842 -40.90 20.14 -2.42
C THR A 842 -40.79 18.65 -2.74
N VAL A 843 -41.53 18.20 -3.73
CA VAL A 843 -41.52 16.83 -4.21
C VAL A 843 -41.36 16.81 -5.73
N THR A 844 -40.35 16.13 -6.21
CA THR A 844 -40.12 15.89 -7.63
C THR A 844 -40.37 14.41 -7.90
N VAL A 845 -41.41 14.11 -8.69
CA VAL A 845 -41.70 12.74 -9.12
C VAL A 845 -41.18 12.52 -10.54
N SER A 846 -40.19 11.66 -10.69
CA SER A 846 -39.64 11.29 -11.99
C SER A 846 -40.48 10.19 -12.67
N ALA A 847 -40.72 10.36 -13.97
CA ALA A 847 -41.23 9.27 -14.79
C ALA A 847 -40.17 8.16 -14.84
N VAL A 848 -40.59 6.90 -14.70
CA VAL A 848 -39.65 5.76 -14.76
C VAL A 848 -39.48 5.33 -16.22
N PRO A 849 -38.34 5.61 -16.88
CA PRO A 849 -37.99 4.90 -18.11
C PRO A 849 -37.68 3.46 -17.73
N ILE A 850 -38.38 2.51 -18.34
CA ILE A 850 -38.09 1.09 -18.17
C ILE A 850 -37.80 0.47 -19.52
N ASP A 851 -36.95 -0.55 -19.50
CA ASP A 851 -36.56 -1.24 -20.71
C ASP A 851 -37.72 -2.04 -21.32
N PRO A 852 -37.75 -2.20 -22.65
CA PRO A 852 -38.75 -3.02 -23.30
C PRO A 852 -38.51 -4.48 -22.91
N ILE A 853 -39.59 -5.23 -22.72
CA ILE A 853 -39.54 -6.64 -22.34
C ILE A 853 -40.14 -7.52 -23.44
N ILE A 854 -39.66 -8.74 -23.54
CA ILE A 854 -40.26 -9.82 -24.32
C ILE A 854 -41.48 -10.31 -23.54
N SER A 855 -42.67 -10.05 -24.07
CA SER A 855 -43.94 -10.39 -23.44
C SER A 855 -44.50 -11.72 -23.91
N GLU A 856 -44.27 -12.09 -25.18
CA GLU A 856 -44.82 -13.29 -25.79
C GLU A 856 -43.94 -13.79 -26.94
N VAL A 857 -43.78 -15.10 -27.07
CA VAL A 857 -43.02 -15.75 -28.15
C VAL A 857 -43.86 -16.86 -28.75
N ASN A 858 -44.33 -16.69 -29.99
CA ASN A 858 -45.02 -17.74 -30.74
C ASN A 858 -44.10 -18.27 -31.85
N TYR A 859 -43.60 -19.48 -31.68
CA TYR A 859 -42.49 -20.03 -32.46
C TYR A 859 -42.82 -21.35 -33.18
N ASP A 860 -44.10 -21.76 -33.22
CA ASP A 860 -44.71 -23.01 -33.79
C ASP A 860 -43.81 -24.27 -33.95
N MET A 861 -44.10 -25.35 -33.21
CA MET A 861 -43.42 -26.66 -33.35
C MET A 861 -44.07 -27.65 -34.34
N THR A 862 -45.23 -27.34 -34.94
CA THR A 862 -45.87 -28.25 -35.90
C THR A 862 -46.65 -27.48 -36.94
N GLY A 863 -46.15 -27.40 -38.19
CA GLY A 863 -46.71 -26.60 -39.30
C GLY A 863 -48.21 -26.78 -39.59
N VAL A 864 -49.04 -26.19 -38.74
CA VAL A 864 -50.50 -26.12 -38.83
C VAL A 864 -50.97 -24.66 -38.87
N GLU A 865 -50.11 -23.68 -38.57
CA GLU A 865 -50.42 -22.23 -38.64
C GLU A 865 -49.21 -21.39 -39.12
N ASP A 866 -49.47 -20.29 -39.84
CA ASP A 866 -48.43 -19.41 -40.43
C ASP A 866 -48.19 -18.15 -39.55
N HIS A 867 -48.48 -18.19 -38.24
CA HIS A 867 -48.46 -17.03 -37.34
C HIS A 867 -47.31 -17.04 -36.33
N GLU A 868 -46.07 -17.13 -36.79
CA GLU A 868 -44.88 -17.00 -35.92
C GLU A 868 -44.58 -15.52 -35.61
N TYR A 869 -44.34 -15.19 -34.33
CA TYR A 869 -43.96 -13.85 -33.90
C TYR A 869 -43.27 -13.80 -32.55
N VAL A 870 -42.58 -12.68 -32.29
CA VAL A 870 -42.13 -12.25 -30.97
C VAL A 870 -42.77 -10.91 -30.66
N GLU A 871 -43.39 -10.81 -29.49
CA GLU A 871 -43.98 -9.59 -28.96
C GLU A 871 -43.07 -8.94 -27.92
N ILE A 872 -42.91 -7.62 -28.09
CA ILE A 872 -42.17 -6.75 -27.21
C ILE A 872 -43.15 -5.74 -26.60
N GLN A 873 -43.18 -5.66 -25.28
CA GLN A 873 -44.00 -4.72 -24.54
C GLN A 873 -43.14 -3.57 -24.00
N ASN A 874 -43.67 -2.35 -24.05
CA ASN A 874 -43.21 -1.27 -23.18
C ASN A 874 -44.03 -1.30 -21.88
N PRO A 875 -43.46 -1.78 -20.76
CA PRO A 875 -44.23 -1.87 -19.53
C PRO A 875 -44.43 -0.49 -18.87
N GLY A 876 -43.71 0.54 -19.32
CA GLY A 876 -43.71 1.87 -18.75
C GLY A 876 -44.70 2.78 -19.44
N ASN A 877 -44.90 3.98 -18.89
CA ASN A 877 -45.81 4.98 -19.47
C ASN A 877 -45.07 6.01 -20.36
N ALA A 878 -43.73 6.00 -20.38
CA ALA A 878 -42.92 6.84 -21.25
C ALA A 878 -42.61 6.12 -22.59
N PRO A 879 -42.61 6.81 -23.74
CA PRO A 879 -42.21 6.21 -25.00
C PRO A 879 -40.75 5.74 -24.98
N ILE A 880 -40.49 4.50 -25.40
CA ILE A 880 -39.13 3.97 -25.55
C ILE A 880 -38.63 4.26 -26.96
N PRO A 881 -37.54 5.03 -27.15
CA PRO A 881 -36.93 5.19 -28.46
C PRO A 881 -36.49 3.84 -29.04
N LEU A 882 -36.91 3.55 -30.27
CA LEU A 882 -36.56 2.28 -30.94
C LEU A 882 -35.18 2.31 -31.62
N ALA A 883 -34.58 3.49 -31.73
CA ALA A 883 -33.23 3.65 -32.26
C ALA A 883 -32.20 2.90 -31.41
N GLY A 884 -31.39 2.06 -32.05
CA GLY A 884 -30.35 1.26 -31.40
C GLY A 884 -30.86 0.00 -30.69
N LEU A 885 -32.17 -0.25 -30.68
CA LEU A 885 -32.75 -1.50 -30.19
C LEU A 885 -32.79 -2.56 -31.30
N THR A 886 -32.35 -3.77 -30.98
CA THR A 886 -32.46 -4.91 -31.89
C THR A 886 -33.07 -6.12 -31.20
N LEU A 887 -33.77 -6.96 -31.97
CA LEU A 887 -34.24 -8.27 -31.55
C LEU A 887 -33.37 -9.34 -32.21
N GLY A 888 -32.59 -10.06 -31.42
CA GLY A 888 -31.69 -11.11 -31.87
C GLY A 888 -32.29 -12.49 -31.66
N MET A 889 -32.19 -13.35 -32.68
CA MET A 889 -32.48 -14.78 -32.57
C MET A 889 -31.17 -15.55 -32.40
N VAL A 890 -31.10 -16.38 -31.37
CA VAL A 890 -29.90 -17.09 -30.90
C VAL A 890 -30.10 -18.58 -31.07
N ASN A 891 -29.17 -19.22 -31.78
CA ASN A 891 -29.14 -20.67 -31.94
C ASN A 891 -28.60 -21.31 -30.67
N GLY A 892 -29.37 -22.14 -29.96
CA GLY A 892 -28.91 -22.72 -28.70
C GLY A 892 -27.89 -23.83 -28.83
N SER A 893 -27.69 -24.41 -30.02
CA SER A 893 -26.64 -25.42 -30.24
C SER A 893 -25.22 -24.82 -30.26
N ASN A 894 -25.06 -23.53 -30.55
CA ASN A 894 -23.75 -22.88 -30.65
C ASN A 894 -23.67 -21.45 -30.06
N GLY A 895 -24.78 -20.92 -29.52
CA GLY A 895 -24.88 -19.59 -28.94
C GLY A 895 -24.72 -18.43 -29.94
N GLN A 896 -24.76 -18.69 -31.25
CA GLN A 896 -24.59 -17.67 -32.28
C GLN A 896 -25.93 -17.02 -32.66
N ARG A 897 -25.91 -15.70 -32.85
CA ARG A 897 -27.03 -14.97 -33.43
C ARG A 897 -27.14 -15.29 -34.91
N TYR A 898 -28.27 -15.85 -35.33
CA TYR A 898 -28.49 -16.21 -36.73
C TYR A 898 -29.38 -15.21 -37.47
N ARG A 899 -30.17 -14.44 -36.73
CA ARG A 899 -30.97 -13.32 -37.24
C ARG A 899 -30.99 -12.16 -36.25
N THR A 900 -31.09 -10.95 -36.78
CA THR A 900 -31.21 -9.73 -35.98
C THR A 900 -32.14 -8.77 -36.71
N PHE A 901 -33.14 -8.27 -35.99
CA PHE A 901 -34.11 -7.29 -36.49
C PHE A 901 -33.84 -5.95 -35.83
N ASP A 902 -33.61 -4.91 -36.64
CA ASP A 902 -33.54 -3.53 -36.15
C ASP A 902 -34.96 -3.00 -35.90
N LEU A 903 -35.29 -2.78 -34.63
CA LEU A 903 -36.63 -2.42 -34.18
C LEU A 903 -37.01 -1.00 -34.58
N ASN A 904 -36.05 -0.14 -34.89
CA ASN A 904 -36.31 1.20 -35.42
C ASN A 904 -37.05 1.18 -36.77
N ASN A 905 -37.04 0.04 -37.47
CA ASN A 905 -37.82 -0.14 -38.70
C ASN A 905 -39.34 -0.24 -38.46
N ALA A 906 -39.78 -0.45 -37.21
CA ALA A 906 -41.19 -0.46 -36.86
C ALA A 906 -41.77 0.93 -36.55
N GLY A 907 -40.92 1.90 -36.20
CA GLY A 907 -41.30 3.25 -35.82
C GLY A 907 -40.19 3.98 -35.05
N ALA A 908 -40.39 5.27 -34.74
CA ALA A 908 -39.38 6.07 -34.01
C ALA A 908 -39.31 5.73 -32.51
N ALA A 909 -40.44 5.36 -31.90
CA ALA A 909 -40.55 5.01 -30.49
C ALA A 909 -41.73 4.07 -30.25
N LEU A 910 -41.62 3.19 -29.26
CA LEU A 910 -42.71 2.35 -28.75
C LEU A 910 -43.42 3.13 -27.63
N PRO A 911 -44.69 3.55 -27.81
CA PRO A 911 -45.42 4.30 -26.79
C PRO A 911 -45.52 3.56 -25.46
N GLY A 912 -45.72 4.29 -24.37
CA GLY A 912 -45.94 3.70 -23.05
C GLY A 912 -47.14 2.74 -23.04
N GLY A 913 -46.98 1.55 -22.47
CA GLY A 913 -48.00 0.50 -22.42
C GLY A 913 -48.34 -0.16 -23.76
N ALA A 914 -47.67 0.23 -24.86
CA ALA A 914 -47.92 -0.32 -26.18
C ALA A 914 -47.03 -1.55 -26.48
N PHE A 915 -47.40 -2.24 -27.55
CA PHE A 915 -46.78 -3.49 -28.00
C PHE A 915 -46.15 -3.31 -29.39
N LEU A 916 -45.02 -3.96 -29.62
CA LEU A 916 -44.36 -4.12 -30.90
C LEU A 916 -44.27 -5.61 -31.23
N VAL A 917 -44.86 -6.02 -32.35
CA VAL A 917 -44.85 -7.40 -32.80
C VAL A 917 -43.89 -7.54 -33.99
N VAL A 918 -42.93 -8.45 -33.89
CA VAL A 918 -42.01 -8.84 -34.97
C VAL A 918 -42.40 -10.24 -35.42
N GLY A 919 -42.92 -10.41 -36.63
CA GLY A 919 -43.52 -11.69 -37.02
C GLY A 919 -43.90 -11.82 -38.49
N ASP A 920 -44.48 -12.97 -38.84
CA ASP A 920 -44.97 -13.26 -40.18
C ASP A 920 -45.98 -12.19 -40.65
N PRO A 921 -45.95 -11.76 -41.92
CA PRO A 921 -46.93 -10.83 -42.47
C PRO A 921 -48.40 -11.18 -42.17
N ALA A 922 -48.77 -12.45 -42.01
CA ALA A 922 -50.11 -12.90 -41.66
C ALA A 922 -50.56 -12.44 -40.26
N VAL A 923 -49.62 -12.27 -39.31
CA VAL A 923 -49.91 -11.80 -37.94
C VAL A 923 -50.42 -10.35 -37.94
N ARG A 924 -50.08 -9.57 -38.96
CA ARG A 924 -50.47 -8.15 -39.08
C ARG A 924 -51.98 -7.94 -39.00
N ASP A 925 -52.75 -8.87 -39.56
CA ASP A 925 -54.21 -8.77 -39.61
C ASP A 925 -54.87 -9.07 -38.25
N LEU A 926 -54.11 -9.57 -37.27
CA LEU A 926 -54.56 -9.87 -35.90
C LEU A 926 -54.34 -8.71 -34.92
N LEU A 927 -53.52 -7.71 -35.27
CA LEU A 927 -53.08 -6.68 -34.33
C LEU A 927 -54.18 -5.66 -34.00
N PRO A 928 -54.34 -5.28 -32.72
CA PRO A 928 -55.23 -4.19 -32.34
C PRO A 928 -54.68 -2.82 -32.79
N PRO A 929 -55.53 -1.80 -32.90
CA PRO A 929 -55.09 -0.44 -33.22
C PRO A 929 -54.09 0.07 -32.18
N GLY A 930 -52.92 0.53 -32.63
CA GLY A 930 -51.89 1.11 -31.77
C GLY A 930 -50.69 0.20 -31.51
N ALA A 931 -50.79 -1.10 -31.82
CA ALA A 931 -49.63 -1.99 -31.85
C ALA A 931 -48.73 -1.66 -33.05
N LEU A 932 -47.42 -1.62 -32.83
CA LEU A 932 -46.42 -1.52 -33.89
C LEU A 932 -46.15 -2.90 -34.48
N PHE A 933 -45.78 -2.95 -35.76
CA PHE A 933 -45.51 -4.21 -36.46
C PHE A 933 -44.26 -4.13 -37.32
N LEU A 934 -43.41 -5.14 -37.22
CA LEU A 934 -42.25 -5.35 -38.08
C LEU A 934 -42.37 -6.71 -38.77
N ALA A 935 -42.60 -6.69 -40.08
CA ALA A 935 -42.74 -7.90 -40.87
C ALA A 935 -41.37 -8.58 -41.10
N ILE A 936 -41.32 -9.90 -40.97
CA ILE A 936 -40.19 -10.71 -41.45
C ILE A 936 -40.34 -11.01 -42.95
N ALA A 937 -39.23 -11.09 -43.67
CA ALA A 937 -39.23 -11.39 -45.11
C ALA A 937 -39.28 -12.90 -45.32
N SER A 938 -40.49 -13.48 -45.27
CA SER A 938 -40.68 -14.94 -45.47
C SER A 938 -40.19 -15.41 -46.84
N ALA A 939 -39.33 -16.44 -46.84
CA ALA A 939 -38.93 -17.20 -48.01
C ALA A 939 -39.38 -18.68 -47.88
N ASN A 940 -40.64 -18.92 -47.49
CA ASN A 940 -41.27 -20.25 -47.49
C ASN A 940 -40.57 -21.34 -46.61
N ASP A 941 -39.88 -20.99 -45.54
CA ASP A 941 -39.37 -21.94 -44.54
C ASP A 941 -39.86 -21.59 -43.12
N ASN A 942 -40.63 -22.50 -42.52
CA ASN A 942 -41.20 -22.44 -41.15
C ASN A 942 -40.12 -22.54 -40.04
N HIS A 943 -39.03 -21.78 -40.13
CA HIS A 943 -37.87 -21.85 -39.24
C HIS A 943 -37.24 -20.46 -39.02
N ASP A 944 -38.04 -19.39 -39.06
CA ASP A 944 -37.53 -18.03 -38.92
C ASP A 944 -37.22 -17.70 -37.46
N PHE A 945 -38.03 -18.24 -36.55
CA PHE A 945 -37.86 -18.14 -35.09
C PHE A 945 -37.37 -19.45 -34.45
N GLN A 946 -37.10 -20.49 -35.25
CA GLN A 946 -36.54 -21.75 -34.76
C GLN A 946 -35.38 -22.19 -35.65
N ASN A 947 -34.27 -22.62 -35.07
CA ASN A 947 -33.20 -23.25 -35.85
C ASN A 947 -32.51 -24.43 -35.16
N GLY A 948 -33.11 -24.92 -34.07
CA GLY A 948 -32.82 -26.19 -33.43
C GLY A 948 -32.70 -26.07 -31.92
N ASP A 949 -33.49 -26.86 -31.20
CA ASP A 949 -33.60 -26.91 -29.74
C ASP A 949 -32.23 -26.97 -28.99
N PRO A 950 -32.00 -26.13 -27.96
CA PRO A 950 -32.80 -24.97 -27.53
C PRO A 950 -32.76 -23.80 -28.52
N ASP A 951 -33.80 -22.97 -28.55
CA ASP A 951 -33.82 -21.70 -29.29
C ASP A 951 -33.95 -20.51 -28.31
N GLY A 952 -33.34 -19.37 -28.66
CA GLY A 952 -33.32 -18.19 -27.79
C GLY A 952 -33.63 -16.89 -28.53
N VAL A 953 -34.20 -15.95 -27.80
CA VAL A 953 -34.47 -14.59 -28.27
C VAL A 953 -34.00 -13.56 -27.24
N GLU A 954 -33.46 -12.46 -27.71
CA GLU A 954 -32.98 -11.35 -26.86
C GLU A 954 -33.30 -9.99 -27.48
N ILE A 955 -33.60 -9.02 -26.61
CA ILE A 955 -33.62 -7.60 -26.97
C ILE A 955 -32.29 -7.00 -26.55
N THR A 956 -31.62 -6.28 -27.45
CA THR A 956 -30.39 -5.54 -27.10
C THR A 956 -30.51 -4.06 -27.42
N ARG A 957 -29.82 -3.22 -26.64
CA ARG A 957 -29.58 -1.81 -26.95
C ARG A 957 -28.09 -1.59 -27.13
N ASN A 958 -27.65 -1.18 -28.32
CA ASN A 958 -26.23 -0.97 -28.63
C ASN A 958 -25.32 -2.18 -28.28
N GLY A 959 -25.88 -3.40 -28.30
CA GLY A 959 -25.16 -4.64 -27.98
C GLY A 959 -25.28 -5.15 -26.54
N GLU A 960 -25.88 -4.39 -25.63
CA GLU A 960 -26.19 -4.83 -24.27
C GLU A 960 -27.57 -5.52 -24.23
N ILE A 961 -27.67 -6.70 -23.61
CA ILE A 961 -28.93 -7.46 -23.50
C ILE A 961 -29.82 -6.80 -22.44
N LEU A 962 -31.04 -6.42 -22.84
CA LEU A 962 -32.05 -5.84 -21.95
C LEU A 962 -33.01 -6.89 -21.40
N ASP A 963 -33.37 -7.89 -22.22
CA ASP A 963 -34.25 -8.99 -21.84
C ASP A 963 -33.98 -10.18 -22.76
N SER A 964 -34.08 -11.39 -22.24
CA SER A 964 -33.82 -12.61 -23.02
C SER A 964 -34.61 -13.82 -22.53
N VAL A 965 -34.98 -14.69 -23.47
CA VAL A 965 -35.86 -15.84 -23.23
C VAL A 965 -35.36 -17.03 -24.03
N VAL A 966 -35.34 -18.21 -23.40
CA VAL A 966 -34.99 -19.49 -24.05
C VAL A 966 -36.24 -20.38 -24.10
N TYR A 967 -36.54 -20.89 -25.29
CA TYR A 967 -37.67 -21.77 -25.58
C TYR A 967 -37.20 -23.07 -26.26
N ALA A 968 -38.10 -24.05 -26.41
CA ALA A 968 -37.81 -25.36 -27.01
C ALA A 968 -36.78 -26.26 -26.27
N ARG A 969 -36.65 -26.14 -24.93
CA ARG A 969 -35.81 -26.94 -23.99
C ARG A 969 -34.31 -26.63 -23.92
N GLY A 970 -33.84 -26.29 -22.73
CA GLY A 970 -32.42 -26.24 -22.37
C GLY A 970 -31.97 -24.85 -21.93
N GLU A 971 -30.67 -24.69 -21.71
CA GLU A 971 -30.04 -23.41 -21.43
C GLU A 971 -29.10 -23.06 -22.59
N ILE A 972 -28.96 -21.77 -22.90
CA ILE A 972 -28.03 -21.29 -23.92
C ILE A 972 -26.91 -20.54 -23.19
N ALA A 973 -25.68 -21.03 -23.28
CA ALA A 973 -24.55 -20.48 -22.52
C ALA A 973 -24.24 -19.00 -22.83
N SER A 974 -24.59 -18.51 -24.02
CA SER A 974 -24.47 -17.09 -24.39
C SER A 974 -25.58 -16.20 -23.82
N LEU A 975 -26.60 -16.79 -23.20
CA LEU A 975 -27.74 -16.12 -22.55
C LEU A 975 -27.91 -16.66 -21.11
N PRO A 976 -26.93 -16.43 -20.22
CA PRO A 976 -26.92 -17.04 -18.88
C PRO A 976 -28.08 -16.60 -17.99
N ASP A 977 -28.63 -15.40 -18.23
CA ASP A 977 -29.72 -14.81 -17.45
C ASP A 977 -31.10 -14.98 -18.12
N ALA A 978 -31.18 -15.72 -19.22
CA ALA A 978 -32.44 -15.91 -19.92
C ALA A 978 -33.41 -16.77 -19.13
N VAL A 979 -34.69 -16.43 -19.20
CA VAL A 979 -35.73 -17.26 -18.62
C VAL A 979 -35.94 -18.49 -19.49
N VAL A 980 -35.72 -19.68 -18.92
CA VAL A 980 -35.97 -20.97 -19.59
C VAL A 980 -37.44 -21.34 -19.45
N ILE A 981 -38.13 -21.43 -20.58
CA ILE A 981 -39.55 -21.81 -20.60
C ILE A 981 -39.70 -23.34 -20.47
N PRO A 982 -40.57 -23.84 -19.58
CA PRO A 982 -40.88 -25.27 -19.51
C PRO A 982 -41.54 -25.78 -20.80
N ASP A 983 -41.06 -26.90 -21.33
CA ASP A 983 -41.61 -27.50 -22.55
C ASP A 983 -42.87 -28.37 -22.27
N ASP A 984 -43.86 -28.30 -23.18
CA ASP A 984 -44.94 -29.29 -23.30
C ASP A 984 -44.95 -29.88 -24.74
N PRO A 985 -44.26 -31.01 -24.96
CA PRO A 985 -44.06 -31.57 -26.30
C PRO A 985 -45.33 -32.21 -26.91
N ASN A 986 -46.47 -32.17 -26.19
CA ASN A 986 -47.74 -32.72 -26.66
C ASN A 986 -48.76 -31.65 -27.01
N ASP A 987 -48.40 -30.38 -26.93
CA ASP A 987 -49.33 -29.30 -27.26
C ASP A 987 -49.34 -29.01 -28.76
N ALA A 988 -50.32 -29.56 -29.46
CA ALA A 988 -50.59 -29.29 -30.87
C ALA A 988 -51.57 -28.11 -31.05
N THR A 989 -51.52 -27.10 -30.17
CA THR A 989 -52.44 -25.96 -30.18
C THR A 989 -51.72 -24.61 -30.25
N THR A 990 -52.47 -23.56 -30.58
CA THR A 990 -52.08 -22.17 -30.87
C THR A 990 -51.55 -21.38 -29.65
N ARG A 991 -50.98 -22.07 -28.65
CA ARG A 991 -50.55 -21.44 -27.39
C ARG A 991 -49.11 -20.97 -27.49
N ALA A 992 -48.87 -19.75 -27.04
CA ALA A 992 -47.55 -19.13 -26.98
C ALA A 992 -47.06 -19.09 -25.52
N PRO A 993 -45.76 -19.28 -25.27
CA PRO A 993 -45.16 -18.81 -24.04
C PRO A 993 -45.35 -17.31 -23.88
N SER A 994 -46.01 -16.93 -22.79
CA SER A 994 -46.28 -15.52 -22.49
C SER A 994 -45.99 -15.21 -21.03
N ARG A 995 -45.50 -13.99 -20.80
CA ARG A 995 -45.13 -13.45 -19.49
C ARG A 995 -46.39 -13.03 -18.72
N CYS A 996 -46.64 -13.66 -17.58
CA CYS A 996 -47.82 -13.44 -16.74
C CYS A 996 -47.48 -12.87 -15.37
N VAL A 997 -48.10 -11.74 -15.02
CA VAL A 997 -47.94 -11.06 -13.72
C VAL A 997 -49.11 -11.45 -12.81
N ALA A 998 -48.81 -12.01 -11.64
CA ALA A 998 -49.80 -12.34 -10.62
C ALA A 998 -50.21 -11.11 -9.80
N ALA A 999 -51.29 -11.21 -9.02
CA ALA A 999 -51.83 -10.10 -8.23
C ALA A 999 -50.88 -9.59 -7.12
N ASP A 1000 -49.90 -10.40 -6.73
CA ASP A 1000 -48.83 -10.05 -5.79
C ASP A 1000 -47.57 -9.45 -6.47
N GLY A 1001 -47.64 -9.21 -7.79
CA GLY A 1001 -46.54 -8.66 -8.59
C GLY A 1001 -45.54 -9.70 -9.08
N THR A 1002 -45.69 -10.98 -8.75
CA THR A 1002 -44.76 -12.03 -9.22
C THR A 1002 -44.93 -12.31 -10.71
N VAL A 1003 -43.81 -12.39 -11.43
CA VAL A 1003 -43.78 -12.65 -12.88
C VAL A 1003 -43.47 -14.12 -13.15
N SER A 1004 -44.27 -14.79 -13.97
CA SER A 1004 -44.09 -16.20 -14.37
C SER A 1004 -44.39 -16.40 -15.86
N TRP A 1005 -43.68 -17.30 -16.54
CA TRP A 1005 -43.99 -17.67 -17.92
C TRP A 1005 -44.99 -18.82 -17.97
N ARG A 1006 -45.99 -18.74 -18.86
CA ARG A 1006 -47.04 -19.75 -19.03
C ARG A 1006 -47.36 -19.94 -20.51
N LEU A 1007 -47.80 -21.14 -20.88
CA LEU A 1007 -48.37 -21.40 -22.19
C LEU A 1007 -49.85 -20.98 -22.19
N VAL A 1008 -50.18 -19.89 -22.90
CA VAL A 1008 -51.54 -19.31 -23.02
C VAL A 1008 -51.89 -19.08 -24.49
N ASP A 1009 -53.15 -18.77 -24.79
CA ASP A 1009 -53.56 -18.42 -26.16
C ASP A 1009 -52.84 -17.14 -26.61
N GLY A 1010 -52.24 -17.16 -27.81
CA GLY A 1010 -51.48 -16.03 -28.34
C GLY A 1010 -52.31 -14.75 -28.50
N THR A 1011 -51.81 -13.61 -28.00
CA THR A 1011 -52.50 -12.31 -28.06
C THR A 1011 -51.65 -11.22 -28.72
N PRO A 1012 -51.32 -11.32 -30.02
CA PRO A 1012 -50.38 -10.41 -30.65
C PRO A 1012 -50.87 -8.95 -30.62
N GLY A 1013 -50.02 -8.09 -30.05
CA GLY A 1013 -50.25 -6.66 -29.87
C GLY A 1013 -51.13 -6.29 -28.67
N ALA A 1014 -51.40 -7.22 -27.75
CA ALA A 1014 -52.34 -7.03 -26.64
C ALA A 1014 -51.85 -7.71 -25.34
N PRO A 1015 -52.39 -7.32 -24.16
CA PRO A 1015 -52.01 -7.97 -22.91
C PRO A 1015 -52.29 -9.49 -22.91
N ASN A 1016 -51.31 -10.25 -22.44
CA ASN A 1016 -51.32 -11.71 -22.34
C ASN A 1016 -52.56 -12.26 -21.62
N ALA A 1017 -53.16 -13.33 -22.17
CA ALA A 1017 -54.33 -14.01 -21.63
C ALA A 1017 -54.01 -14.91 -20.41
N CYS A 1018 -53.53 -14.31 -19.33
CA CYS A 1018 -53.00 -15.01 -18.14
C CYS A 1018 -54.04 -15.58 -17.16
N GLN A 1019 -55.32 -15.62 -17.55
CA GLN A 1019 -56.45 -16.02 -16.67
C GLN A 1019 -56.57 -17.52 -16.45
#